data_AF-A0A7K3GLM2-F1
#
_entry.id   AF-A0A7K3GLM2-F1
#
_cell.length_a   1.000
_cell.length_b   1.000
_cell.length_c   1.000
_cell.angle_alpha   90.00
_cell.angle_beta   90.00
_cell.angle_gamma   90.00
#
_symmetry.space_group_name_H-M   'P 1'
#
loop_
_entity.id
_entity.type
_entity.pdbx_description
1 polymer ?
#
loop_
_entity_poly.entity_id
_entity_poly.type
_entity_poly.pdbx_seq_one_letter_code
_entity_poly.pdbx_strand_id
1 'polypeptide(L)'
;MSDGTTEGGTTAEVAELLRAGAVLPPGTTGGGDRAVPVFTRAYRHPGLDGRTVVRLIAEDPSGDTGAPFLGLRPEGGPVEVGIGQHRAMGFPEWVLVRHPSDGHLAMSLVEEMKKVARTVRSRAKKARATYESIGERLAGSVPHFLPTFYEEAGRVFLAAGERSYAAQMFVNARKAETAYALPFDEARMDAVFLEFALADAVPTKVLSGYAKGLSSRVPAATAFRHLRGLFTRLAAHGLPPSSPGAADLRRLAKAAAGGNARAEEIAYLREMLSLPGTVKAPPGWWKAHRAALLELAGREPAVRGTLLGLLPAEWEREDLPQWLELLEKSGATAGLRDAARPAEERSPDGTAGWARRFLARCGADSRSLAPAELYPLVDRMAGPLRAELKSYGAALPPPVGDVDLLDQLLALRIPVADPESGSGLGLKAWAARDERRDLLALAADPRFHAAFRAGCPAHEHSDDDRRTVTVLAESPGGRPLLAEWVAEVSRRYLTAELGGFTGYLEPLTTLRWLPGEVLATAGQAVREALAPGMAPALARTLSTGILDELGWPAWDEAVGSPEPPEAARKTMVGEAWPHLILLKGTHARVIDAQGTVLGHELRLPDGADRWRPDVRYVDGGLLVTWYSFSTSGSHGYWHDGDPSSPTAVDGDVRYSQACQADGSGGSGGGNGLPPASLPLPEGGRTTGQGILRRGDTHVPSGRPVIGDGTSYWVWIKDWSDETNSAWHAYDPYGAAVGERAVPDWFAEGLRTAPEGSTLGTAWLLPDPAAVPGPVGAPVDGVLGWRVIRLPDGSRRGEDLAGRSVVVPPGVGKDPEHALVFPGTDRPVTVLRWSGTDIRLLDGDGKVLAEVTRGHTAGPFSAGTALLPPLRYWHLLRPRDPQGSAALRRVGEDTAAELLAAAVAETPGDESGDRDVLPGLIRGLLPQVGHEALRAG
;
A
#
# COMPACT_ATOMS: atom_id res chain seq x y z
N MET A 1 17.62 10.99 -22.61
CA MET A 1 16.27 10.43 -22.37
C MET A 1 15.68 11.25 -21.22
N SER A 2 14.89 12.27 -21.54
CA SER A 2 14.15 13.04 -20.53
C SER A 2 12.74 12.47 -20.46
N ASP A 3 12.36 12.05 -19.27
CA ASP A 3 11.05 11.51 -18.98
C ASP A 3 10.01 12.64 -18.97
N GLY A 4 8.95 12.49 -19.77
CA GLY A 4 7.98 13.53 -20.13
C GLY A 4 6.74 13.56 -19.24
N THR A 5 6.86 13.26 -17.95
CA THR A 5 5.71 13.09 -17.04
C THR A 5 5.60 14.16 -15.94
N THR A 6 6.41 15.22 -15.97
CA THR A 6 6.43 16.29 -14.95
C THR A 6 5.81 17.64 -15.37
N GLU A 7 4.96 17.71 -16.39
CA GLU A 7 4.24 18.97 -16.67
C GLU A 7 3.15 19.30 -15.61
N GLY A 8 2.70 18.30 -14.83
CA GLY A 8 1.67 18.51 -13.80
C GLY A 8 2.17 19.13 -12.48
N GLY A 9 3.42 18.87 -12.09
CA GLY A 9 3.96 19.27 -10.79
C GLY A 9 4.19 20.77 -10.67
N THR A 10 4.80 21.37 -11.69
CA THR A 10 5.13 22.81 -11.72
C THR A 10 3.87 23.68 -11.81
N THR A 11 2.86 23.21 -12.54
CA THR A 11 1.57 23.91 -12.67
C THR A 11 0.79 23.89 -11.35
N ALA A 12 0.83 22.77 -10.62
CA ALA A 12 0.23 22.64 -9.29
C ALA A 12 0.93 23.55 -8.27
N GLU A 13 2.26 23.62 -8.31
CA GLU A 13 3.10 24.45 -7.46
C GLU A 13 2.86 25.95 -7.67
N VAL A 14 2.82 26.43 -8.92
CA VAL A 14 2.51 27.83 -9.25
C VAL A 14 1.10 28.22 -8.79
N ALA A 15 0.10 27.37 -9.05
CA ALA A 15 -1.27 27.61 -8.61
C ALA A 15 -1.45 27.56 -7.08
N GLU A 16 -0.59 26.84 -6.37
CA GLU A 16 -0.55 26.78 -4.91
C GLU A 16 0.13 28.01 -4.30
N LEU A 17 1.23 28.48 -4.89
CA LEU A 17 1.90 29.73 -4.51
C LEU A 17 0.99 30.95 -4.69
N LEU A 18 0.26 31.04 -5.80
CA LEU A 18 -0.73 32.09 -6.02
C LEU A 18 -1.88 32.01 -4.98
N ARG A 19 -2.34 30.80 -4.62
CA ARG A 19 -3.33 30.60 -3.54
C ARG A 19 -2.80 31.02 -2.17
N ALA A 20 -1.50 30.89 -1.94
CA ALA A 20 -0.83 31.35 -0.73
C ALA A 20 -0.59 32.87 -0.71
N GLY A 21 -0.94 33.59 -1.79
CA GLY A 21 -0.81 35.04 -1.90
C GLY A 21 0.56 35.52 -2.41
N ALA A 22 1.34 34.65 -3.06
CA ALA A 22 2.61 35.03 -3.67
C ALA A 22 2.40 36.01 -4.85
N VAL A 23 3.34 36.96 -5.00
CA VAL A 23 3.53 37.73 -6.23
C VAL A 23 4.72 37.10 -6.95
N LEU A 24 4.45 36.46 -8.08
CA LEU A 24 5.43 35.73 -8.87
C LEU A 24 6.12 36.65 -9.89
N PRO A 25 7.31 36.32 -10.39
CA PRO A 25 7.99 37.14 -11.39
C PRO A 25 7.12 37.42 -12.63
N PRO A 26 7.24 38.60 -13.26
CA PRO A 26 6.58 38.88 -14.54
C PRO A 26 6.88 37.79 -15.57
N GLY A 27 5.88 37.40 -16.37
CA GLY A 27 6.01 36.33 -17.37
C GLY A 27 5.91 34.89 -16.85
N THR A 28 5.67 34.68 -15.54
CA THR A 28 5.41 33.34 -14.98
C THR A 28 4.18 32.69 -15.63
N THR A 29 4.35 31.51 -16.20
CA THR A 29 3.28 30.70 -16.81
C THR A 29 2.82 29.60 -15.85
N GLY A 30 1.67 28.97 -16.11
CA GLY A 30 1.14 27.89 -15.25
C GLY A 30 0.26 28.33 -14.07
N GLY A 31 0.05 29.64 -13.86
CA GLY A 31 -0.91 30.17 -12.88
C GLY A 31 -2.37 30.20 -13.34
N GLY A 32 -2.63 29.89 -14.61
CA GLY A 32 -3.92 30.05 -15.29
C GLY A 32 -4.41 31.51 -15.31
N ASP A 33 -5.66 31.75 -15.71
CA ASP A 33 -6.26 33.10 -15.77
C ASP A 33 -6.46 33.75 -14.38
N ARG A 34 -6.08 33.07 -13.29
CA ARG A 34 -6.01 33.65 -11.95
C ARG A 34 -4.82 34.58 -11.79
N ALA A 35 -3.83 34.45 -12.68
CA ALA A 35 -2.57 35.14 -12.64
C ALA A 35 -2.69 36.45 -13.43
N VAL A 36 -2.82 37.58 -12.73
CA VAL A 36 -2.96 38.91 -13.33
C VAL A 36 -1.74 39.79 -13.00
N PRO A 37 -1.37 40.73 -13.89
CA PRO A 37 -0.28 41.65 -13.61
C PRO A 37 -0.52 42.44 -12.32
N VAL A 38 0.53 42.53 -11.51
CA VAL A 38 0.58 43.32 -10.27
C VAL A 38 1.51 44.50 -10.49
N PHE A 39 1.00 45.69 -10.26
CA PHE A 39 1.72 46.95 -10.38
C PHE A 39 2.04 47.51 -9.00
N THR A 40 3.17 48.19 -8.88
CA THR A 40 3.47 49.10 -7.78
C THR A 40 3.04 50.52 -8.13
N ARG A 41 2.50 51.23 -7.15
CA ARG A 41 2.23 52.67 -7.23
C ARG A 41 2.78 53.35 -5.98
N ALA A 42 3.62 54.37 -6.18
CA ALA A 42 4.21 55.15 -5.11
C ALA A 42 3.35 56.37 -4.79
N TYR A 43 3.27 56.73 -3.51
CA TYR A 43 2.52 57.87 -3.01
C TYR A 43 3.32 58.66 -1.96
N ARG A 44 3.12 59.98 -1.92
CA ARG A 44 3.58 60.88 -0.86
C ARG A 44 2.41 61.41 -0.04
N HIS A 45 2.65 61.61 1.25
CA HIS A 45 1.72 62.30 2.14
C HIS A 45 2.47 63.42 2.89
N PRO A 46 1.91 64.64 3.00
CA PRO A 46 2.56 65.74 3.72
C PRO A 46 2.93 65.41 5.18
N GLY A 47 2.13 64.58 5.84
CA GLY A 47 2.37 64.12 7.23
C GLY A 47 3.23 62.86 7.39
N LEU A 48 3.94 62.40 6.35
CA LEU A 48 4.83 61.21 6.44
C LEU A 48 6.32 61.55 6.38
N ASP A 49 6.71 62.82 6.60
CA ASP A 49 8.11 63.29 6.69
C ASP A 49 9.00 62.81 5.52
N GLY A 50 8.53 63.00 4.29
CA GLY A 50 9.27 62.64 3.07
C GLY A 50 9.29 61.14 2.72
N ARG A 51 8.67 60.27 3.52
CA ARG A 51 8.56 58.83 3.23
C ARG A 51 7.59 58.56 2.08
N THR A 52 7.95 57.56 1.27
CA THR A 52 7.14 57.07 0.14
C THR A 52 6.35 55.84 0.57
N VAL A 53 5.04 55.83 0.32
CA VAL A 53 4.17 54.67 0.50
C VAL A 53 4.04 53.95 -0.83
N VAL A 54 4.44 52.69 -0.89
CA VAL A 54 4.30 51.86 -2.10
C VAL A 54 3.15 50.89 -1.91
N ARG A 55 2.22 50.86 -2.87
CA ARG A 55 1.08 49.95 -2.89
C ARG A 55 1.15 49.00 -4.07
N LEU A 56 0.81 47.73 -3.85
CA LEU A 56 0.62 46.72 -4.88
C LEU A 56 -0.84 46.70 -5.33
N ILE A 57 -1.09 46.69 -6.64
CA ILE A 57 -2.41 46.71 -7.27
C ILE A 57 -2.45 45.61 -8.32
N ALA A 58 -3.44 44.72 -8.23
CA ALA A 58 -3.70 43.71 -9.26
C ALA A 58 -4.65 44.31 -10.31
N GLU A 59 -4.27 44.25 -11.60
CA GLU A 59 -4.99 44.80 -12.77
C GLU A 59 -4.90 46.33 -12.99
N ASP A 60 -5.65 46.83 -13.98
CA ASP A 60 -5.46 48.08 -14.73
C ASP A 60 -5.06 49.31 -13.85
N PRO A 61 -3.88 49.91 -14.08
CA PRO A 61 -3.33 51.00 -13.29
C PRO A 61 -4.09 52.33 -13.34
N SER A 62 -5.09 52.47 -14.23
CA SER A 62 -5.82 53.73 -14.47
C SER A 62 -6.86 54.08 -13.38
N GLY A 63 -7.30 53.12 -12.57
CA GLY A 63 -8.24 53.33 -11.46
C GLY A 63 -7.55 53.51 -10.11
N ASP A 64 -7.17 54.73 -9.74
CA ASP A 64 -6.57 55.01 -8.42
C ASP A 64 -7.65 55.05 -7.32
N THR A 65 -7.66 54.06 -6.43
CA THR A 65 -8.80 53.76 -5.55
C THR A 65 -8.46 53.84 -4.07
N GLY A 66 -8.94 54.90 -3.41
CA GLY A 66 -8.90 55.12 -1.94
C GLY A 66 -7.69 55.90 -1.41
N ALA A 67 -6.58 55.99 -2.15
CA ALA A 67 -5.40 56.76 -1.74
C ALA A 67 -5.67 58.28 -1.55
N PRO A 68 -6.46 58.95 -2.43
CA PRO A 68 -6.81 60.36 -2.23
C PRO A 68 -7.58 60.63 -0.93
N PHE A 69 -8.40 59.69 -0.46
CA PHE A 69 -9.14 59.80 0.80
C PHE A 69 -8.20 59.86 2.02
N LEU A 70 -7.06 59.17 1.94
CA LEU A 70 -6.02 59.19 2.97
C LEU A 70 -5.00 60.33 2.79
N GLY A 71 -5.27 61.28 1.88
CA GLY A 71 -4.37 62.39 1.56
C GLY A 71 -3.11 61.98 0.78
N LEU A 72 -3.01 60.73 0.31
CA LEU A 72 -1.87 60.21 -0.42
C LEU A 72 -1.91 60.68 -1.87
N ARG A 73 -0.84 61.35 -2.31
CA ARG A 73 -0.68 61.87 -3.68
C ARG A 73 0.27 60.97 -4.47
N PRO A 74 -0.12 60.49 -5.66
CA PRO A 74 0.72 59.60 -6.44
C PRO A 74 2.02 60.30 -6.86
N GLU A 75 3.11 59.54 -6.87
CA GLU A 75 4.43 59.97 -7.33
C GLU A 75 4.92 59.00 -8.40
N GLY A 76 5.08 59.49 -9.63
CA GLY A 76 5.51 58.67 -10.78
C GLY A 76 4.39 57.82 -11.39
N GLY A 77 4.74 57.05 -12.41
CA GLY A 77 3.85 56.10 -13.08
C GLY A 77 3.86 54.73 -12.40
N PRO A 78 2.82 53.91 -12.60
CA PRO A 78 2.78 52.53 -12.08
C PRO A 78 3.79 51.63 -12.79
N VAL A 79 4.43 50.74 -12.04
CA VAL A 79 5.47 49.80 -12.53
C VAL A 79 5.03 48.37 -12.27
N GLU A 80 4.98 47.53 -13.30
CA GLU A 80 4.70 46.10 -13.14
C GLU A 80 5.82 45.42 -12.33
N VAL A 81 5.44 44.67 -11.30
CA VAL A 81 6.38 43.99 -10.40
C VAL A 81 6.19 42.47 -10.33
N GLY A 82 5.14 41.94 -10.96
CA GLY A 82 4.91 40.51 -10.99
C GLY A 82 3.52 40.12 -11.43
N ILE A 83 3.21 38.84 -11.24
CA ILE A 83 1.91 38.25 -11.48
C ILE A 83 1.35 37.75 -10.14
N GLY A 84 0.12 38.12 -9.82
CA GLY A 84 -0.56 37.77 -8.57
C GLY A 84 -1.99 37.31 -8.81
N GLN A 85 -2.72 37.03 -7.74
CA GLN A 85 -4.10 36.55 -7.84
C GLN A 85 -5.08 37.69 -8.20
N HIS A 86 -5.96 37.47 -9.19
CA HIS A 86 -7.10 38.36 -9.44
C HIS A 86 -8.02 38.38 -8.21
N ARG A 87 -8.23 39.57 -7.65
CA ARG A 87 -9.14 39.79 -6.52
C ARG A 87 -10.08 40.95 -6.81
N ALA A 88 -11.39 40.73 -6.67
CA ALA A 88 -12.37 41.80 -6.74
C ALA A 88 -12.17 42.79 -5.58
N MET A 89 -12.35 44.09 -5.85
CA MET A 89 -12.23 45.15 -4.84
C MET A 89 -13.10 44.84 -3.60
N GLY A 90 -12.45 44.64 -2.46
CA GLY A 90 -13.08 44.21 -1.22
C GLY A 90 -13.41 45.37 -0.27
N PHE A 91 -13.90 45.02 0.91
CA PHE A 91 -14.07 45.96 2.01
C PHE A 91 -12.71 46.23 2.71
N PRO A 92 -12.35 47.49 3.06
CA PRO A 92 -13.14 48.72 2.95
C PRO A 92 -12.94 49.47 1.63
N GLU A 93 -12.02 49.03 0.77
CA GLU A 93 -11.58 49.77 -0.42
C GLU A 93 -12.76 50.18 -1.31
N TRP A 94 -13.70 49.26 -1.56
CA TRP A 94 -14.88 49.54 -2.36
C TRP A 94 -15.70 50.72 -1.82
N VAL A 95 -15.83 50.82 -0.49
CA VAL A 95 -16.53 51.92 0.18
C VAL A 95 -15.75 53.23 0.04
N LEU A 96 -14.43 53.20 0.24
CA LEU A 96 -13.59 54.39 0.14
C LEU A 96 -13.64 55.03 -1.25
N VAL A 97 -13.90 54.22 -2.28
CA VAL A 97 -14.01 54.66 -3.68
C VAL A 97 -15.41 55.14 -4.00
N ARG A 98 -16.44 54.34 -3.68
CA ARG A 98 -17.81 54.59 -4.15
C ARG A 98 -18.67 55.40 -3.17
N HIS A 99 -18.30 55.42 -1.90
CA HIS A 99 -18.98 56.11 -0.81
C HIS A 99 -17.97 56.80 0.14
N PRO A 100 -17.12 57.72 -0.37
CA PRO A 100 -16.03 58.31 0.40
C PRO A 100 -16.50 59.07 1.66
N SER A 101 -17.72 59.61 1.67
CA SER A 101 -18.31 60.25 2.84
C SER A 101 -18.45 59.31 4.05
N ASP A 102 -18.63 58.01 3.79
CA ASP A 102 -18.79 56.98 4.82
C ASP A 102 -17.45 56.28 5.15
N GLY A 103 -16.34 56.76 4.57
CA GLY A 103 -15.03 56.12 4.68
C GLY A 103 -14.51 56.00 6.13
N HIS A 104 -14.79 56.98 7.00
CA HIS A 104 -14.41 56.90 8.41
C HIS A 104 -15.14 55.76 9.14
N LEU A 105 -16.40 55.48 8.79
CA LEU A 105 -17.16 54.35 9.33
C LEU A 105 -16.61 53.02 8.79
N ALA A 106 -16.21 52.97 7.52
CA ALA A 106 -15.60 51.77 6.95
C ALA A 106 -14.27 51.43 7.64
N MET A 107 -13.44 52.45 7.87
CA MET A 107 -12.13 52.28 8.52
C MET A 107 -12.24 51.87 10.00
N SER A 108 -13.23 52.35 10.74
CA SER A 108 -13.45 51.92 12.12
C SER A 108 -13.85 50.43 12.20
N LEU A 109 -14.59 49.94 11.21
CA LEU A 109 -15.01 48.54 11.11
C LEU A 109 -13.84 47.59 10.79
N VAL A 110 -12.81 48.05 10.07
CA VAL A 110 -11.62 47.22 9.74
C VAL A 110 -10.94 46.67 10.99
N GLU A 111 -10.82 47.46 12.05
CA GLU A 111 -10.15 47.02 13.28
C GLU A 111 -10.97 45.94 14.01
N GLU A 112 -12.29 46.08 14.00
CA GLU A 112 -13.20 45.07 14.53
C GLU A 112 -13.11 43.76 13.73
N MET A 113 -13.10 43.84 12.40
CA MET A 113 -12.94 42.66 11.53
C MET A 113 -11.58 41.98 11.72
N LYS A 114 -10.48 42.73 11.89
CA LYS A 114 -9.15 42.18 12.17
C LYS A 114 -9.11 41.40 13.49
N LYS A 115 -9.82 41.87 14.51
CA LYS A 115 -9.93 41.14 15.80
C LYS A 115 -10.67 39.82 15.62
N VAL A 116 -11.77 39.81 14.87
CA VAL A 116 -12.53 38.58 14.58
C VAL A 116 -11.68 37.59 13.77
N ALA A 117 -10.98 38.07 12.73
CA ALA A 117 -10.16 37.25 11.84
C ALA A 117 -9.09 36.43 12.57
N ARG A 118 -8.43 37.00 13.61
CA ARG A 118 -7.42 36.30 14.43
C ARG A 118 -7.96 35.07 15.16
N THR A 119 -9.28 34.97 15.34
CA THR A 119 -9.92 33.89 16.11
C THR A 119 -10.55 32.82 15.22
N VAL A 120 -10.56 32.99 13.90
CA VAL A 120 -11.28 32.09 12.99
C VAL A 120 -10.72 30.67 13.02
N ARG A 121 -9.39 30.49 13.01
CA ARG A 121 -8.76 29.15 13.05
C ARG A 121 -9.06 28.37 14.34
N SER A 122 -9.23 29.05 15.47
CA SER A 122 -9.47 28.41 16.77
C SER A 122 -10.95 28.34 17.16
N ARG A 123 -11.79 29.25 16.63
CA ARG A 123 -13.19 29.43 17.03
C ARG A 123 -14.09 29.87 15.85
N ALA A 124 -14.03 29.15 14.73
CA ALA A 124 -14.72 29.49 13.48
C ALA A 124 -16.23 29.76 13.65
N LYS A 125 -16.96 28.90 14.38
CA LYS A 125 -18.40 29.08 14.64
C LYS A 125 -18.71 30.39 15.39
N LYS A 126 -17.88 30.75 16.37
CA LYS A 126 -18.04 31.99 17.15
C LYS A 126 -17.74 33.20 16.29
N ALA A 127 -16.65 33.15 15.52
CA ALA A 127 -16.29 34.22 14.59
C ALA A 127 -17.39 34.47 13.56
N ARG A 128 -18.04 33.42 13.06
CA ARG A 128 -19.18 33.52 12.14
C ARG A 128 -20.34 34.28 12.77
N ALA A 129 -20.74 33.89 13.98
CA ALA A 129 -21.81 34.59 14.71
C ALA A 129 -21.47 36.06 14.98
N THR A 130 -20.18 36.37 15.23
CA THR A 130 -19.73 37.76 15.37
C THR A 130 -19.83 38.54 14.06
N TYR A 131 -19.42 37.97 12.92
CA TYR A 131 -19.62 38.62 11.62
C TYR A 131 -21.11 38.84 11.29
N GLU A 132 -21.98 37.88 11.61
CA GLU A 132 -23.44 38.02 11.45
C GLU A 132 -23.98 39.18 12.30
N SER A 133 -23.61 39.25 13.57
CA SER A 133 -24.02 40.35 14.48
C SER A 133 -23.52 41.73 14.03
N ILE A 134 -22.29 41.80 13.51
CA ILE A 134 -21.76 43.03 12.92
C ILE A 134 -22.60 43.44 11.71
N GLY A 135 -22.92 42.50 10.83
CA GLY A 135 -23.76 42.77 9.66
C GLY A 135 -25.16 43.25 10.04
N GLU A 136 -25.79 42.66 11.06
CA GLU A 136 -27.10 43.13 11.57
C GLU A 136 -27.05 44.60 12.05
N ARG A 137 -25.96 45.01 12.70
CA ARG A 137 -25.76 46.40 13.12
C ARG A 137 -25.58 47.34 11.93
N LEU A 138 -24.84 46.92 10.91
CA LEU A 138 -24.62 47.72 9.69
C LEU A 138 -25.89 47.88 8.85
N ALA A 139 -26.74 46.86 8.84
CA ALA A 139 -28.02 46.85 8.12
C ALA A 139 -28.93 48.04 8.44
N GLY A 140 -28.92 48.53 9.67
CA GLY A 140 -29.76 49.65 10.11
C GLY A 140 -29.24 51.05 9.74
N SER A 141 -27.99 51.17 9.27
CA SER A 141 -27.34 52.48 9.06
C SER A 141 -26.66 52.61 7.69
N VAL A 142 -25.82 51.65 7.34
CA VAL A 142 -25.02 51.64 6.10
C VAL A 142 -25.21 50.31 5.35
N PRO A 143 -26.44 49.97 4.91
CA PRO A 143 -26.73 48.68 4.29
C PRO A 143 -25.92 48.42 3.00
N HIS A 144 -25.45 49.47 2.34
CA HIS A 144 -24.58 49.38 1.16
C HIS A 144 -23.17 48.83 1.48
N PHE A 145 -22.74 48.75 2.75
CA PHE A 145 -21.50 48.08 3.15
C PHE A 145 -21.61 46.55 3.10
N LEU A 146 -22.81 46.02 3.38
CA LEU A 146 -23.04 44.61 3.67
C LEU A 146 -22.51 43.64 2.62
N PRO A 147 -22.66 43.86 1.29
CA PRO A 147 -22.19 42.89 0.31
C PRO A 147 -20.67 42.71 0.39
N THR A 148 -19.92 43.81 0.34
CA THR A 148 -18.45 43.77 0.37
C THR A 148 -17.90 43.37 1.74
N PHE A 149 -18.63 43.72 2.82
CA PHE A 149 -18.32 43.28 4.18
C PHE A 149 -18.40 41.75 4.33
N TYR A 150 -19.51 41.15 3.90
CA TYR A 150 -19.69 39.71 3.98
C TYR A 150 -18.78 38.96 2.99
N GLU A 151 -18.50 39.51 1.81
CA GLU A 151 -17.49 38.96 0.89
C GLU A 151 -16.11 38.93 1.57
N GLU A 152 -15.70 40.02 2.24
CA GLU A 152 -14.43 40.07 2.95
C GLU A 152 -14.39 39.11 4.15
N ALA A 153 -15.49 38.98 4.90
CA ALA A 153 -15.61 37.95 5.94
C ALA A 153 -15.49 36.53 5.34
N GLY A 154 -16.06 36.29 4.15
CA GLY A 154 -15.92 35.04 3.43
C GLY A 154 -14.47 34.71 3.08
N ARG A 155 -13.70 35.70 2.62
CA ARG A 155 -12.25 35.55 2.34
C ARG A 155 -11.45 35.18 3.59
N VAL A 156 -11.81 35.77 4.74
CA VAL A 156 -11.18 35.40 6.02
C VAL A 156 -11.43 33.91 6.35
N PHE A 157 -12.64 33.40 6.13
CA PHE A 157 -12.92 31.97 6.32
C PHE A 157 -12.19 31.09 5.30
N LEU A 158 -12.09 31.50 4.03
CA LEU A 158 -11.30 30.77 3.02
C LEU A 158 -9.83 30.65 3.43
N ALA A 159 -9.22 31.75 3.89
CA ALA A 159 -7.83 31.76 4.38
C ALA A 159 -7.61 30.88 5.63
N ALA A 160 -8.68 30.51 6.34
CA ALA A 160 -8.65 29.59 7.46
C ALA A 160 -9.05 28.15 7.10
N GLY A 161 -9.35 27.86 5.83
CA GLY A 161 -9.80 26.54 5.37
C GLY A 161 -11.30 26.25 5.60
N GLU A 162 -12.07 27.23 6.07
CA GLU A 162 -13.47 27.08 6.50
C GLU A 162 -14.47 27.32 5.36
N ARG A 163 -14.46 26.45 4.35
CA ARG A 163 -15.23 26.61 3.09
C ARG A 163 -16.75 26.76 3.31
N SER A 164 -17.31 26.02 4.26
CA SER A 164 -18.76 26.08 4.58
C SER A 164 -19.17 27.45 5.11
N TYR A 165 -18.35 28.07 5.96
CA TYR A 165 -18.63 29.41 6.49
C TYR A 165 -18.36 30.50 5.45
N ALA A 166 -17.34 30.33 4.60
CA ALA A 166 -17.15 31.20 3.45
C ALA A 166 -18.38 31.23 2.53
N ALA A 167 -18.94 30.06 2.19
CA ALA A 167 -20.17 29.96 1.40
C ALA A 167 -21.38 30.64 2.07
N GLN A 168 -21.48 30.55 3.40
CA GLN A 168 -22.55 31.22 4.15
C GLN A 168 -22.40 32.75 4.11
N MET A 169 -21.19 33.27 4.27
CA MET A 169 -20.96 34.72 4.15
C MET A 169 -21.25 35.21 2.72
N PHE A 170 -20.86 34.44 1.70
CA PHE A 170 -21.24 34.74 0.31
C PHE A 170 -22.77 34.82 0.13
N VAL A 171 -23.52 33.87 0.70
CA VAL A 171 -24.99 33.89 0.67
C VAL A 171 -25.54 35.13 1.39
N ASN A 172 -24.97 35.51 2.53
CA ASN A 172 -25.42 36.70 3.27
C ASN A 172 -25.17 37.99 2.47
N ALA A 173 -24.06 38.09 1.73
CA ALA A 173 -23.81 39.20 0.80
C ALA A 173 -24.93 39.30 -0.26
N ARG A 174 -25.28 38.18 -0.91
CA ARG A 174 -26.36 38.14 -1.93
C ARG A 174 -27.75 38.43 -1.34
N LYS A 175 -28.01 37.98 -0.11
CA LYS A 175 -29.25 38.30 0.62
C LYS A 175 -29.36 39.79 0.92
N ALA A 176 -28.28 40.42 1.39
CA ALA A 176 -28.26 41.85 1.68
C ALA A 176 -28.55 42.69 0.43
N GLU A 177 -27.94 42.34 -0.71
CA GLU A 177 -28.23 43.02 -1.98
C GLU A 177 -29.71 42.97 -2.37
N THR A 178 -30.35 41.83 -2.12
CA THR A 178 -31.78 41.63 -2.44
C THR A 178 -32.68 42.35 -1.43
N ALA A 179 -32.39 42.21 -0.13
CA ALA A 179 -33.19 42.77 0.96
C ALA A 179 -33.20 44.31 0.96
N TYR A 180 -32.09 44.94 0.58
CA TYR A 180 -31.93 46.39 0.57
C TYR A 180 -31.97 46.99 -0.84
N ALA A 181 -32.39 46.22 -1.86
CA ALA A 181 -32.51 46.65 -3.25
C ALA A 181 -31.25 47.38 -3.79
N LEU A 182 -30.07 46.85 -3.47
CA LEU A 182 -28.80 47.47 -3.83
C LEU A 182 -28.53 47.38 -5.35
N PRO A 183 -27.82 48.36 -5.94
CA PRO A 183 -27.51 48.38 -7.36
C PRO A 183 -26.87 47.07 -7.85
N PHE A 184 -27.33 46.59 -9.01
CA PHE A 184 -26.77 45.41 -9.66
C PHE A 184 -25.55 45.81 -10.50
N ASP A 185 -24.37 45.38 -10.08
CA ASP A 185 -23.10 45.60 -10.79
C ASP A 185 -22.64 44.27 -11.41
N GLU A 186 -22.88 44.11 -12.72
CA GLU A 186 -22.67 42.86 -13.46
C GLU A 186 -21.20 42.41 -13.39
N ALA A 187 -20.26 43.32 -13.63
CA ALA A 187 -18.83 43.04 -13.63
C ALA A 187 -18.33 42.63 -12.24
N ARG A 188 -18.82 43.28 -11.17
CA ARG A 188 -18.46 42.89 -9.80
C ARG A 188 -19.00 41.51 -9.45
N MET A 189 -20.25 41.21 -9.82
CA MET A 189 -20.85 39.89 -9.56
C MET A 189 -20.08 38.78 -10.26
N ASP A 190 -19.73 38.99 -11.51
CA ASP A 190 -18.91 38.07 -12.29
C ASP A 190 -17.58 37.73 -11.61
N ALA A 191 -16.84 38.76 -11.17
CA ALA A 191 -15.55 38.59 -10.50
C ALA A 191 -15.69 37.86 -9.14
N VAL A 192 -16.68 38.24 -8.33
CA VAL A 192 -16.87 37.66 -6.99
C VAL A 192 -17.40 36.22 -7.06
N PHE A 193 -18.29 35.90 -8.00
CA PHE A 193 -18.73 34.52 -8.20
C PHE A 193 -17.58 33.63 -8.66
N LEU A 194 -16.76 34.12 -9.60
CA LEU A 194 -15.60 33.37 -10.06
C LEU A 194 -14.61 33.11 -8.91
N GLU A 195 -14.25 34.14 -8.15
CA GLU A 195 -13.35 34.05 -6.98
C GLU A 195 -13.80 32.95 -6.00
N PHE A 196 -15.07 32.97 -5.59
CA PHE A 196 -15.58 32.03 -4.60
C PHE A 196 -15.84 30.63 -5.17
N ALA A 197 -16.23 30.52 -6.45
CA ALA A 197 -16.45 29.22 -7.08
C ALA A 197 -15.12 28.47 -7.29
N LEU A 198 -14.06 29.20 -7.66
CA LEU A 198 -12.70 28.70 -7.76
C LEU A 198 -12.09 28.23 -6.42
N ALA A 199 -12.72 28.63 -5.30
CA ALA A 199 -12.37 28.23 -3.94
C ALA A 199 -13.36 27.21 -3.33
N ASP A 200 -14.21 26.57 -4.15
CA ASP A 200 -15.26 25.63 -3.75
C ASP A 200 -16.26 26.19 -2.70
N ALA A 201 -16.43 27.52 -2.67
CA ALA A 201 -17.31 28.22 -1.73
C ALA A 201 -18.64 28.68 -2.36
N VAL A 202 -18.98 28.17 -3.55
CA VAL A 202 -20.30 28.37 -4.18
C VAL A 202 -20.96 27.02 -4.46
N PRO A 203 -21.67 26.44 -3.47
CA PRO A 203 -22.44 25.22 -3.68
C PRO A 203 -23.53 25.41 -4.74
N THR A 204 -23.90 24.32 -5.43
CA THR A 204 -24.94 24.29 -6.48
C THR A 204 -26.26 24.94 -6.05
N LYS A 205 -26.64 24.78 -4.77
CA LYS A 205 -27.86 25.38 -4.20
C LYS A 205 -27.78 26.90 -4.10
N VAL A 206 -26.60 27.44 -3.80
CA VAL A 206 -26.35 28.89 -3.75
C VAL A 206 -26.47 29.47 -5.15
N LEU A 207 -25.86 28.82 -6.15
CA LEU A 207 -25.92 29.25 -7.55
C LEU A 207 -27.35 29.20 -8.11
N SER A 208 -28.12 28.14 -7.82
CA SER A 208 -29.54 28.07 -8.22
C SER A 208 -30.42 29.10 -7.48
N GLY A 209 -30.18 29.33 -6.18
CA GLY A 209 -30.86 30.39 -5.42
C GLY A 209 -30.59 31.78 -6.00
N TYR A 210 -29.35 32.05 -6.40
CA TYR A 210 -28.97 33.28 -7.09
C TYR A 210 -29.68 33.42 -8.44
N ALA A 211 -29.65 32.39 -9.28
CA ALA A 211 -30.31 32.41 -10.59
C ALA A 211 -31.82 32.68 -10.49
N LYS A 212 -32.49 32.16 -9.47
CA LYS A 212 -33.90 32.47 -9.17
C LYS A 212 -34.11 33.92 -8.72
N GLY A 213 -33.22 34.44 -7.88
CA GLY A 213 -33.26 35.81 -7.38
C GLY A 213 -32.97 36.89 -8.44
N LEU A 214 -32.26 36.56 -9.52
CA LEU A 214 -31.97 37.53 -10.59
C LEU A 214 -33.23 38.14 -11.21
N SER A 215 -34.31 37.36 -11.34
CA SER A 215 -35.57 37.82 -11.96
C SER A 215 -36.28 38.91 -11.16
N SER A 216 -36.02 39.03 -9.84
CA SER A 216 -36.57 40.11 -9.03
C SER A 216 -35.67 41.35 -8.95
N ARG A 217 -34.47 41.30 -9.54
CA ARG A 217 -33.47 42.38 -9.47
C ARG A 217 -33.26 43.09 -10.79
N VAL A 218 -33.33 42.38 -11.91
CA VAL A 218 -33.07 42.92 -13.25
C VAL A 218 -34.05 42.35 -14.28
N PRO A 219 -34.28 43.04 -15.42
CA PRO A 219 -35.12 42.53 -16.50
C PRO A 219 -34.66 41.15 -17.00
N ALA A 220 -35.59 40.34 -17.51
CA ALA A 220 -35.34 38.95 -17.92
C ALA A 220 -34.18 38.80 -18.93
N ALA A 221 -34.06 39.72 -19.89
CA ALA A 221 -32.97 39.73 -20.86
C ALA A 221 -31.59 39.94 -20.21
N THR A 222 -31.50 40.87 -19.24
CA THR A 222 -30.28 41.10 -18.46
C THR A 222 -29.96 39.92 -17.56
N ALA A 223 -30.96 39.34 -16.87
CA ALA A 223 -30.78 38.15 -16.05
C ALA A 223 -30.26 36.94 -16.85
N PHE A 224 -30.83 36.72 -18.04
CA PHE A 224 -30.41 35.64 -18.94
C PHE A 224 -28.98 35.85 -19.45
N ARG A 225 -28.67 37.04 -19.98
CA ARG A 225 -27.33 37.40 -20.47
C ARG A 225 -26.27 37.22 -19.39
N HIS A 226 -26.53 37.72 -18.19
CA HIS A 226 -25.61 37.60 -17.06
C HIS A 226 -25.40 36.14 -16.63
N LEU A 227 -26.48 35.36 -16.44
CA LEU A 227 -26.35 33.96 -16.00
C LEU A 227 -25.63 33.10 -17.05
N ARG A 228 -25.91 33.32 -18.34
CA ARG A 228 -25.20 32.68 -19.45
C ARG A 228 -23.70 33.00 -19.39
N GLY A 229 -23.35 34.29 -19.30
CA GLY A 229 -21.96 34.75 -19.23
C GLY A 229 -21.22 34.24 -18.00
N LEU A 230 -21.90 34.15 -16.86
CA LEU A 230 -21.34 33.55 -15.65
C LEU A 230 -21.03 32.05 -15.86
N PHE A 231 -21.98 31.28 -16.40
CA PHE A 231 -21.76 29.85 -16.62
C PHE A 231 -20.67 29.57 -17.64
N THR A 232 -20.58 30.34 -18.72
CA THR A 232 -19.52 30.20 -19.71
C THR A 232 -18.17 30.57 -19.10
N ARG A 233 -18.08 31.65 -18.31
CA ARG A 233 -16.85 32.02 -17.60
C ARG A 233 -16.41 30.93 -16.61
N LEU A 234 -17.31 30.41 -15.79
CA LEU A 234 -16.98 29.33 -14.84
C LEU A 234 -16.46 28.08 -15.59
N ALA A 235 -17.12 27.70 -16.69
CA ALA A 235 -16.70 26.57 -17.50
C ALA A 235 -15.37 26.80 -18.22
N ALA A 236 -15.09 28.03 -18.66
CA ALA A 236 -13.79 28.41 -19.23
C ALA A 236 -12.64 28.20 -18.22
N HIS A 237 -12.90 28.42 -16.93
CA HIS A 237 -11.94 28.13 -15.85
C HIS A 237 -12.00 26.69 -15.32
N GLY A 238 -12.62 25.76 -16.04
CA GLY A 238 -12.59 24.33 -15.72
C GLY A 238 -13.56 23.89 -14.60
N LEU A 239 -14.47 24.76 -14.16
CA LEU A 239 -15.52 24.43 -13.19
C LEU A 239 -16.72 23.75 -13.89
N PRO A 240 -17.31 22.70 -13.29
CA PRO A 240 -18.41 21.98 -13.90
C PRO A 240 -19.69 22.83 -13.95
N PRO A 241 -20.50 22.73 -15.03
CA PRO A 241 -21.81 23.33 -15.05
C PRO A 241 -22.77 22.62 -14.07
N SER A 242 -23.80 23.34 -13.65
CA SER A 242 -24.77 22.90 -12.64
C SER A 242 -26.03 22.28 -13.26
N SER A 243 -26.46 21.09 -12.81
CA SER A 243 -27.71 20.47 -13.26
C SER A 243 -28.96 21.33 -12.96
N PRO A 244 -29.16 21.86 -11.72
CA PRO A 244 -30.23 22.84 -11.48
C PRO A 244 -30.05 24.14 -12.29
N GLY A 245 -28.81 24.56 -12.50
CA GLY A 245 -28.46 25.74 -13.29
C GLY A 245 -28.95 25.66 -14.73
N ALA A 246 -28.88 24.48 -15.37
CA ALA A 246 -29.43 24.26 -16.70
C ALA A 246 -30.94 24.59 -16.78
N ALA A 247 -31.72 24.16 -15.77
CA ALA A 247 -33.15 24.45 -15.71
C ALA A 247 -33.43 25.93 -15.45
N ASP A 248 -32.64 26.57 -14.58
CA ASP A 248 -32.74 28.00 -14.29
C ASP A 248 -32.40 28.86 -15.53
N LEU A 249 -31.35 28.50 -16.29
CA LEU A 249 -30.97 29.16 -17.55
C LEU A 249 -32.08 29.03 -18.61
N ARG A 250 -32.65 27.84 -18.79
CA ARG A 250 -33.77 27.62 -19.73
C ARG A 250 -35.00 28.42 -19.34
N ARG A 251 -35.30 28.56 -18.05
CA ARG A 251 -36.40 29.41 -17.56
C ARG A 251 -36.17 30.87 -17.91
N LEU A 252 -34.96 31.38 -17.69
CA LEU A 252 -34.60 32.76 -18.03
C LEU A 252 -34.59 33.00 -19.55
N ALA A 253 -34.10 32.04 -20.35
CA ALA A 253 -34.16 32.10 -21.81
C ALA A 253 -35.61 32.21 -22.30
N LYS A 254 -36.53 31.43 -21.72
CA LYS A 254 -37.97 31.50 -22.03
C LYS A 254 -38.58 32.86 -21.67
N ALA A 255 -38.21 33.41 -20.53
CA ALA A 255 -38.68 34.73 -20.10
C ALA A 255 -38.10 35.87 -20.96
N ALA A 256 -36.86 35.75 -21.43
CA ALA A 256 -36.17 36.77 -22.21
C ALA A 256 -36.52 36.75 -23.72
N ALA A 257 -36.59 35.56 -24.31
CA ALA A 257 -36.65 35.37 -25.77
C ALA A 257 -37.94 34.69 -26.25
N GLY A 258 -38.85 34.30 -25.35
CA GLY A 258 -40.14 33.69 -25.70
C GLY A 258 -39.97 32.44 -26.58
N GLY A 259 -40.53 32.49 -27.80
CA GLY A 259 -40.43 31.40 -28.78
C GLY A 259 -39.00 31.08 -29.24
N ASN A 260 -38.06 32.03 -29.13
CA ASN A 260 -36.66 31.84 -29.53
C ASN A 260 -35.77 31.26 -28.43
N ALA A 261 -36.32 30.93 -27.26
CA ALA A 261 -35.56 30.41 -26.12
C ALA A 261 -34.73 29.16 -26.45
N ARG A 262 -35.21 28.35 -27.41
CA ARG A 262 -34.49 27.17 -27.89
C ARG A 262 -33.23 27.52 -28.69
N ALA A 263 -33.31 28.55 -29.54
CA ALA A 263 -32.14 29.02 -30.28
C ALA A 263 -31.06 29.56 -29.34
N GLU A 264 -31.46 30.25 -28.27
CA GLU A 264 -30.57 30.73 -27.22
C GLU A 264 -29.89 29.59 -26.45
N GLU A 265 -30.64 28.53 -26.11
CA GLU A 265 -30.10 27.31 -25.50
C GLU A 265 -29.06 26.63 -26.41
N ILE A 266 -29.35 26.53 -27.72
CA ILE A 266 -28.41 25.98 -28.71
C ILE A 266 -27.15 26.83 -28.81
N ALA A 267 -27.27 28.16 -28.84
CA ALA A 267 -26.14 29.07 -28.89
C ALA A 267 -25.25 28.96 -27.64
N TYR A 268 -25.86 28.78 -26.46
CA TYR A 268 -25.13 28.49 -25.22
C TYR A 268 -24.39 27.16 -25.28
N LEU A 269 -25.03 26.08 -25.75
CA LEU A 269 -24.39 24.77 -25.86
C LEU A 269 -23.22 24.77 -26.84
N ARG A 270 -23.34 25.47 -27.97
CA ARG A 270 -22.24 25.60 -28.96
C ARG A 270 -20.97 26.15 -28.31
N GLU A 271 -21.12 27.17 -27.47
CA GLU A 271 -20.02 27.78 -26.72
C GLU A 271 -19.49 26.80 -25.65
N MET A 272 -20.38 26.27 -24.81
CA MET A 272 -20.03 25.38 -23.69
C MET A 272 -19.27 24.13 -24.11
N LEU A 273 -19.65 23.45 -25.20
CA LEU A 273 -19.00 22.20 -25.62
C LEU A 273 -17.49 22.35 -25.89
N SER A 274 -17.03 23.55 -26.19
CA SER A 274 -15.60 23.86 -26.40
C SER A 274 -14.83 24.19 -25.11
N LEU A 275 -15.52 24.35 -23.98
CA LEU A 275 -14.92 24.80 -22.72
C LEU A 275 -14.49 23.62 -21.83
N PRO A 276 -13.36 23.74 -21.11
CA PRO A 276 -12.78 22.64 -20.33
C PRO A 276 -13.67 22.14 -19.19
N GLY A 277 -14.48 23.02 -18.59
CA GLY A 277 -15.40 22.64 -17.50
C GLY A 277 -16.49 21.67 -17.93
N THR A 278 -16.82 21.60 -19.22
CA THR A 278 -17.90 20.74 -19.75
C THR A 278 -17.59 19.25 -19.63
N VAL A 279 -16.31 18.86 -19.66
CA VAL A 279 -15.88 17.47 -19.44
C VAL A 279 -16.33 16.95 -18.06
N LYS A 280 -16.46 17.83 -17.07
CA LYS A 280 -16.90 17.52 -15.70
C LYS A 280 -18.41 17.68 -15.50
N ALA A 281 -19.17 17.92 -16.57
CA ALA A 281 -20.61 18.16 -16.46
C ALA A 281 -21.36 16.90 -15.96
N PRO A 282 -22.17 17.03 -14.89
CA PRO A 282 -22.88 15.89 -14.31
C PRO A 282 -23.99 15.35 -15.25
N PRO A 283 -24.42 14.08 -15.10
CA PRO A 283 -25.44 13.47 -15.98
C PRO A 283 -26.73 14.28 -16.11
N GLY A 284 -27.17 14.91 -15.01
CA GLY A 284 -28.36 15.76 -14.99
C GLY A 284 -28.29 16.97 -15.92
N TRP A 285 -27.11 17.55 -16.15
CA TRP A 285 -26.92 18.68 -17.07
C TRP A 285 -27.09 18.25 -18.52
N TRP A 286 -26.46 17.14 -18.91
CA TRP A 286 -26.61 16.55 -20.24
C TRP A 286 -28.05 16.13 -20.52
N LYS A 287 -28.72 15.51 -19.54
CA LYS A 287 -30.14 15.16 -19.64
C LYS A 287 -31.03 16.39 -19.83
N ALA A 288 -30.76 17.49 -19.11
CA ALA A 288 -31.54 18.72 -19.22
C ALA A 288 -31.43 19.39 -20.59
N HIS A 289 -30.27 19.29 -21.24
CA HIS A 289 -29.98 19.90 -22.54
C HIS A 289 -30.08 18.94 -23.73
N ARG A 290 -30.37 17.66 -23.49
CA ARG A 290 -30.35 16.59 -24.49
C ARG A 290 -31.02 16.96 -25.80
N ALA A 291 -32.25 17.47 -25.75
CA ALA A 291 -32.98 17.79 -26.96
C ALA A 291 -32.27 18.89 -27.78
N ALA A 292 -31.73 19.93 -27.12
CA ALA A 292 -31.04 21.04 -27.81
C ALA A 292 -29.72 20.57 -28.41
N LEU A 293 -29.04 19.69 -27.69
CA LEU A 293 -27.80 19.07 -28.14
C LEU A 293 -28.00 18.22 -29.39
N LEU A 294 -29.06 17.39 -29.43
CA LEU A 294 -29.40 16.58 -30.61
C LEU A 294 -29.75 17.46 -31.82
N GLU A 295 -30.50 18.54 -31.60
CA GLU A 295 -30.85 19.51 -32.63
C GLU A 295 -29.60 20.26 -33.15
N LEU A 296 -28.69 20.66 -32.25
CA LEU A 296 -27.42 21.27 -32.59
C LEU A 296 -26.54 20.33 -33.41
N ALA A 297 -26.36 19.07 -32.98
CA ALA A 297 -25.60 18.06 -33.72
C ALA A 297 -26.23 17.66 -35.08
N GLY A 298 -27.55 17.86 -35.21
CA GLY A 298 -28.25 17.71 -36.49
C GLY A 298 -27.96 18.84 -37.46
N ARG A 299 -27.85 20.08 -36.97
CA ARG A 299 -27.61 21.30 -37.77
C ARG A 299 -26.13 21.53 -38.08
N GLU A 300 -25.24 21.21 -37.14
CA GLU A 300 -23.81 21.48 -37.21
C GLU A 300 -23.03 20.16 -37.07
N PRO A 301 -22.62 19.54 -38.20
CA PRO A 301 -21.93 18.27 -38.16
C PRO A 301 -20.64 18.29 -37.33
N ALA A 302 -19.88 19.39 -37.31
CA ALA A 302 -18.68 19.56 -36.49
C ALA A 302 -18.90 19.28 -34.98
N VAL A 303 -20.12 19.50 -34.47
CA VAL A 303 -20.45 19.21 -33.06
C VAL A 303 -20.37 17.71 -32.75
N ARG A 304 -20.56 16.85 -33.75
CA ARG A 304 -20.40 15.39 -33.60
C ARG A 304 -18.95 15.02 -33.26
N GLY A 305 -17.98 15.62 -33.94
CA GLY A 305 -16.56 15.43 -33.62
C GLY A 305 -16.22 15.96 -32.24
N THR A 306 -16.76 17.13 -31.85
CA THR A 306 -16.62 17.66 -30.48
C THR A 306 -17.17 16.68 -29.44
N LEU A 307 -18.37 16.11 -29.67
CA LEU A 307 -18.94 15.10 -28.78
C LEU A 307 -18.07 13.84 -28.68
N LEU A 308 -17.46 13.39 -29.78
CA LEU A 308 -16.49 12.28 -29.74
C LEU A 308 -15.18 12.65 -29.04
N GLY A 309 -14.78 13.93 -29.07
CA GLY A 309 -13.62 14.42 -28.33
C GLY A 309 -13.85 14.46 -26.82
N LEU A 310 -15.10 14.69 -26.41
CA LEU A 310 -15.49 14.70 -25.00
C LEU A 310 -15.67 13.29 -24.44
N LEU A 311 -15.27 13.12 -23.18
CA LEU A 311 -15.56 11.93 -22.40
C LEU A 311 -15.89 12.39 -20.97
N PRO A 312 -17.14 12.24 -20.50
CA PRO A 312 -17.53 12.74 -19.18
C PRO A 312 -16.67 12.16 -18.05
N ALA A 313 -15.88 13.00 -17.38
CA ALA A 313 -14.91 12.56 -16.38
C ALA A 313 -15.58 12.10 -15.08
N GLU A 314 -16.61 12.84 -14.62
CA GLU A 314 -17.27 12.66 -13.32
C GLU A 314 -18.49 11.72 -13.34
N TRP A 315 -18.71 10.98 -14.44
CA TRP A 315 -19.86 10.08 -14.56
C TRP A 315 -19.57 8.73 -13.93
N GLU A 316 -20.52 8.15 -13.20
CA GLU A 316 -20.30 6.79 -12.71
C GLU A 316 -20.32 5.79 -13.87
N ARG A 317 -19.71 4.60 -13.68
CA ARG A 317 -19.69 3.57 -14.73
C ARG A 317 -21.09 3.17 -15.19
N GLU A 318 -22.04 3.14 -14.26
CA GLU A 318 -23.46 2.85 -14.51
C GLU A 318 -24.17 3.91 -15.39
N ASP A 319 -23.60 5.11 -15.51
CA ASP A 319 -24.14 6.18 -16.36
C ASP A 319 -23.57 6.15 -17.79
N LEU A 320 -22.44 5.48 -18.03
CA LEU A 320 -21.80 5.41 -19.35
C LEU A 320 -22.71 4.87 -20.49
N PRO A 321 -23.65 3.92 -20.27
CA PRO A 321 -24.67 3.57 -21.25
C PRO A 321 -25.41 4.79 -21.83
N GLN A 322 -25.76 5.76 -20.98
CA GLN A 322 -26.50 6.96 -21.38
C GLN A 322 -25.65 7.87 -22.28
N TRP A 323 -24.32 7.86 -22.11
CA TRP A 323 -23.39 8.59 -22.97
C TRP A 323 -23.31 7.96 -24.36
N LEU A 324 -23.19 6.63 -24.44
CA LEU A 324 -23.21 5.91 -25.72
C LEU A 324 -24.54 6.10 -26.45
N GLU A 325 -25.67 6.08 -25.75
CA GLU A 325 -27.00 6.37 -26.33
C GLU A 325 -27.07 7.80 -26.89
N LEU A 326 -26.47 8.78 -26.21
CA LEU A 326 -26.41 10.16 -26.68
C LEU A 326 -25.55 10.29 -27.95
N LEU A 327 -24.38 9.66 -27.98
CA LEU A 327 -23.52 9.64 -29.17
C LEU A 327 -24.23 8.97 -30.35
N GLU A 328 -24.99 7.90 -30.11
CA GLU A 328 -25.78 7.25 -31.16
C GLU A 328 -26.88 8.17 -31.70
N LYS A 329 -27.69 8.77 -30.82
CA LYS A 329 -28.84 9.60 -31.22
C LYS A 329 -28.43 10.94 -31.83
N SER A 330 -27.25 11.45 -31.50
CA SER A 330 -26.67 12.65 -32.12
C SER A 330 -26.07 12.37 -33.52
N GLY A 331 -25.94 11.10 -33.89
CA GLY A 331 -25.26 10.67 -35.11
C GLY A 331 -23.74 10.70 -35.02
N ALA A 332 -23.17 11.00 -33.84
CA ALA A 332 -21.73 11.14 -33.65
C ALA A 332 -20.97 9.83 -33.87
N THR A 333 -21.57 8.70 -33.52
CA THR A 333 -20.96 7.38 -33.74
C THR A 333 -20.68 7.06 -35.21
N ALA A 334 -21.27 7.76 -36.19
CA ALA A 334 -20.91 7.64 -37.59
C ALA A 334 -19.44 8.02 -37.85
N GLY A 335 -18.91 9.01 -37.12
CA GLY A 335 -17.50 9.45 -37.20
C GLY A 335 -16.48 8.43 -36.69
N LEU A 336 -16.93 7.38 -35.99
CA LEU A 336 -16.11 6.24 -35.56
C LEU A 336 -16.15 5.08 -36.58
N ARG A 337 -17.16 5.04 -37.46
CA ARG A 337 -17.43 3.92 -38.38
C ARG A 337 -17.01 4.21 -39.82
N ASP A 338 -16.96 5.48 -40.20
CA ASP A 338 -16.72 5.91 -41.56
C ASP A 338 -15.57 6.91 -41.62
N ALA A 339 -14.40 6.42 -42.03
CA ALA A 339 -13.21 7.24 -42.18
C ALA A 339 -13.31 8.28 -43.32
N ALA A 340 -14.30 8.15 -44.22
CA ALA A 340 -14.53 9.11 -45.30
C ALA A 340 -15.28 10.37 -44.82
N ARG A 341 -15.75 10.41 -43.58
CA ARG A 341 -16.38 11.59 -42.99
C ARG A 341 -15.41 12.77 -42.89
N PRO A 342 -15.91 14.02 -43.01
CA PRO A 342 -15.12 15.22 -42.77
C PRO A 342 -14.38 15.14 -41.42
N ALA A 343 -13.16 15.68 -41.35
CA ALA A 343 -12.33 15.59 -40.14
C ALA A 343 -13.02 16.15 -38.89
N GLU A 344 -13.81 17.20 -39.05
CA GLU A 344 -14.61 17.83 -37.99
C GLU A 344 -15.76 16.95 -37.45
N GLU A 345 -16.22 15.95 -38.20
CA GLU A 345 -17.23 14.98 -37.73
C GLU A 345 -16.61 13.76 -37.04
N ARG A 346 -15.29 13.59 -37.12
CA ARG A 346 -14.57 12.44 -36.57
C ARG A 346 -14.03 12.74 -35.18
N SER A 347 -13.66 11.70 -34.44
CA SER A 347 -12.98 11.89 -33.15
C SER A 347 -11.62 12.57 -33.40
N PRO A 348 -11.22 13.56 -32.57
CA PRO A 348 -10.00 14.34 -32.79
C PRO A 348 -8.71 13.50 -32.80
N ASP A 349 -8.71 12.35 -32.13
CA ASP A 349 -7.61 11.39 -32.07
C ASP A 349 -7.99 10.03 -32.70
N GLY A 350 -8.97 10.05 -33.60
CA GLY A 350 -9.40 8.91 -34.39
C GLY A 350 -10.21 7.86 -33.62
N THR A 351 -10.57 6.80 -34.33
CA THR A 351 -11.39 5.71 -33.77
C THR A 351 -10.59 4.94 -32.71
N ALA A 352 -9.30 4.75 -32.95
CA ALA A 352 -8.40 4.09 -32.01
C ALA A 352 -8.22 4.90 -30.73
N GLY A 353 -8.01 6.21 -30.83
CA GLY A 353 -7.89 7.10 -29.67
C GLY A 353 -9.17 7.11 -28.83
N TRP A 354 -10.33 7.25 -29.47
CA TRP A 354 -11.64 7.18 -28.79
C TRP A 354 -11.84 5.85 -28.05
N ALA A 355 -11.58 4.73 -28.71
CA ALA A 355 -11.71 3.41 -28.11
C ALA A 355 -10.81 3.27 -26.87
N ARG A 356 -9.54 3.73 -26.92
CA ARG A 356 -8.64 3.72 -25.76
C ARG A 356 -9.19 4.53 -24.60
N ARG A 357 -9.63 5.77 -24.85
CA ARG A 357 -10.21 6.62 -23.80
C ARG A 357 -11.43 5.96 -23.16
N PHE A 358 -12.33 5.40 -23.96
CA PHE A 358 -13.55 4.78 -23.45
C PHE A 358 -13.26 3.48 -22.67
N LEU A 359 -12.35 2.63 -23.14
CA LEU A 359 -11.95 1.41 -22.43
C LEU A 359 -11.28 1.71 -21.09
N ALA A 360 -10.35 2.69 -21.06
CA ALA A 360 -9.76 3.17 -19.83
C ALA A 360 -10.82 3.71 -18.86
N ARG A 361 -11.85 4.39 -19.39
CA ARG A 361 -12.95 4.92 -18.59
C ARG A 361 -13.86 3.85 -17.98
N CYS A 362 -14.01 2.72 -18.67
CA CYS A 362 -14.72 1.56 -18.15
C CYS A 362 -13.89 0.82 -17.08
N GLY A 363 -12.57 1.03 -17.05
CA GLY A 363 -11.63 0.22 -16.27
C GLY A 363 -11.58 -1.21 -16.79
N ALA A 364 -11.68 -1.41 -18.12
CA ALA A 364 -11.75 -2.74 -18.72
C ALA A 364 -10.44 -3.53 -18.62
N ASP A 365 -9.32 -2.83 -18.46
CA ASP A 365 -7.98 -3.36 -18.09
C ASP A 365 -7.88 -3.78 -16.61
N SER A 366 -8.88 -3.43 -15.81
CA SER A 366 -9.07 -3.91 -14.44
C SER A 366 -10.23 -4.92 -14.40
N ARG A 367 -10.73 -5.30 -13.22
CA ARG A 367 -11.81 -6.30 -13.06
C ARG A 367 -13.23 -5.78 -13.36
N SER A 368 -13.41 -4.86 -14.32
CA SER A 368 -14.70 -4.24 -14.64
C SER A 368 -15.20 -4.61 -16.03
N LEU A 369 -16.52 -4.73 -16.18
CA LEU A 369 -17.19 -5.00 -17.45
C LEU A 369 -17.50 -3.70 -18.20
N ALA A 370 -17.39 -3.71 -19.53
CA ALA A 370 -17.83 -2.61 -20.36
C ALA A 370 -19.37 -2.58 -20.48
N PRO A 371 -19.98 -1.41 -20.72
CA PRO A 371 -21.41 -1.29 -21.03
C PRO A 371 -21.82 -2.18 -22.21
N ALA A 372 -23.00 -2.82 -22.12
CA ALA A 372 -23.52 -3.71 -23.17
C ALA A 372 -23.67 -2.99 -24.53
N GLU A 373 -23.94 -1.68 -24.50
CA GLU A 373 -24.07 -0.83 -25.69
C GLU A 373 -22.75 -0.67 -26.47
N LEU A 374 -21.61 -0.93 -25.84
CA LEU A 374 -20.30 -0.86 -26.50
C LEU A 374 -20.10 -1.99 -27.52
N TYR A 375 -20.55 -3.21 -27.21
CA TYR A 375 -20.35 -4.41 -28.03
C TYR A 375 -20.84 -4.24 -29.48
N PRO A 376 -22.10 -3.84 -29.74
CA PRO A 376 -22.57 -3.65 -31.11
C PRO A 376 -21.91 -2.42 -31.78
N LEU A 377 -21.41 -1.44 -31.01
CA LEU A 377 -20.64 -0.33 -31.57
C LEU A 377 -19.25 -0.78 -32.04
N VAL A 378 -18.58 -1.65 -31.27
CA VAL A 378 -17.30 -2.29 -31.62
C VAL A 378 -17.42 -3.04 -32.95
N ASP A 379 -18.48 -3.84 -33.14
CA ASP A 379 -18.73 -4.52 -34.42
C ASP A 379 -18.80 -3.54 -35.59
N ARG A 380 -19.51 -2.42 -35.41
CA ARG A 380 -19.70 -1.41 -36.47
C ARG A 380 -18.44 -0.58 -36.75
N MET A 381 -17.57 -0.38 -35.76
CA MET A 381 -16.31 0.39 -35.93
C MET A 381 -15.08 -0.48 -36.20
N ALA A 382 -15.23 -1.80 -36.26
CA ALA A 382 -14.11 -2.75 -36.37
C ALA A 382 -13.20 -2.49 -37.57
N GLY A 383 -13.78 -2.16 -38.74
CA GLY A 383 -13.03 -1.88 -39.96
C GLY A 383 -12.05 -0.70 -39.81
N PRO A 384 -12.56 0.52 -39.56
CA PRO A 384 -11.73 1.70 -39.29
C PRO A 384 -10.75 1.50 -38.14
N LEU A 385 -11.20 0.95 -37.01
CA LEU A 385 -10.36 0.72 -35.83
C LEU A 385 -9.15 -0.16 -36.15
N ARG A 386 -9.37 -1.28 -36.85
CA ARG A 386 -8.30 -2.19 -37.27
C ARG A 386 -7.35 -1.54 -38.26
N ALA A 387 -7.87 -0.79 -39.25
CA ALA A 387 -7.05 -0.11 -40.24
C ALA A 387 -6.15 0.95 -39.60
N GLU A 388 -6.71 1.74 -38.68
CA GLU A 388 -6.02 2.80 -37.96
C GLU A 388 -4.92 2.24 -37.05
N LEU A 389 -5.23 1.25 -36.20
CA LEU A 389 -4.24 0.59 -35.34
C LEU A 389 -3.08 -0.01 -36.14
N LYS A 390 -3.37 -0.66 -37.27
CA LYS A 390 -2.34 -1.21 -38.17
C LYS A 390 -1.45 -0.12 -38.76
N SER A 391 -2.02 1.02 -39.15
CA SER A 391 -1.26 2.14 -39.73
C SER A 391 -0.28 2.76 -38.73
N TYR A 392 -0.65 2.80 -37.46
CA TYR A 392 0.19 3.33 -36.38
C TYR A 392 1.13 2.29 -35.75
N GLY A 393 1.06 1.02 -36.16
CA GLY A 393 1.81 -0.05 -35.49
C GLY A 393 1.44 -0.19 -34.02
N ALA A 394 0.19 0.10 -33.66
CA ALA A 394 -0.27 0.19 -32.28
C ALA A 394 -1.35 -0.86 -31.99
N ALA A 395 -1.59 -1.11 -30.70
CA ALA A 395 -2.63 -1.99 -30.23
C ALA A 395 -3.52 -1.31 -29.18
N LEU A 396 -4.66 -1.93 -28.87
CA LEU A 396 -5.45 -1.59 -27.69
C LEU A 396 -4.91 -2.34 -26.46
N PRO A 397 -4.96 -1.73 -25.27
CA PRO A 397 -4.77 -2.47 -24.02
C PRO A 397 -5.79 -3.62 -23.93
N PRO A 398 -5.38 -4.81 -23.44
CA PRO A 398 -6.29 -5.94 -23.32
C PRO A 398 -7.35 -5.68 -22.24
N PRO A 399 -8.66 -5.82 -22.54
CA PRO A 399 -9.72 -5.70 -21.54
C PRO A 399 -9.79 -6.95 -20.67
N VAL A 400 -8.79 -7.17 -19.81
CA VAL A 400 -8.64 -8.40 -19.01
C VAL A 400 -9.81 -8.66 -18.05
N GLY A 401 -10.56 -7.64 -17.63
CA GLY A 401 -11.77 -7.81 -16.82
C GLY A 401 -13.03 -8.17 -17.59
N ASP A 402 -13.05 -7.90 -18.91
CA ASP A 402 -14.18 -8.17 -19.78
C ASP A 402 -13.78 -9.15 -20.87
N VAL A 403 -13.84 -10.44 -20.52
CA VAL A 403 -13.40 -11.55 -21.37
C VAL A 403 -14.26 -11.68 -22.64
N ASP A 404 -15.54 -11.32 -22.58
CA ASP A 404 -16.40 -11.28 -23.78
C ASP A 404 -15.93 -10.20 -24.74
N LEU A 405 -15.60 -9.00 -24.24
CA LEU A 405 -15.07 -7.94 -25.07
C LEU A 405 -13.69 -8.32 -25.65
N LEU A 406 -12.82 -8.94 -24.85
CA LEU A 406 -11.53 -9.46 -25.32
C LEU A 406 -11.72 -10.44 -26.48
N ASP A 407 -12.56 -11.47 -26.30
CA ASP A 407 -12.83 -12.46 -27.36
C ASP A 407 -13.44 -11.80 -28.61
N GLN A 408 -14.32 -10.82 -28.46
CA GLN A 408 -14.87 -10.07 -29.59
C GLN A 408 -13.80 -9.28 -30.36
N LEU A 409 -12.91 -8.58 -29.66
CA LEU A 409 -11.80 -7.83 -30.29
C LEU A 409 -10.88 -8.77 -31.08
N LEU A 410 -10.56 -9.94 -30.50
CA LEU A 410 -9.74 -10.97 -31.16
C LEU A 410 -10.47 -11.57 -32.38
N ALA A 411 -11.76 -11.89 -32.26
CA ALA A 411 -12.58 -12.41 -33.36
C ALA A 411 -12.67 -11.43 -34.55
N LEU A 412 -12.75 -10.13 -34.27
CA LEU A 412 -12.74 -9.06 -35.27
C LEU A 412 -11.33 -8.74 -35.80
N ARG A 413 -10.29 -9.41 -35.29
CA ARG A 413 -8.87 -9.19 -35.59
C ARG A 413 -8.42 -7.74 -35.34
N ILE A 414 -8.95 -7.13 -34.30
CA ILE A 414 -8.47 -5.82 -33.83
C ILE A 414 -7.15 -6.06 -33.07
N PRO A 415 -6.06 -5.33 -33.37
CA PRO A 415 -4.80 -5.49 -32.63
C PRO A 415 -4.97 -5.20 -31.13
N VAL A 416 -4.71 -6.21 -30.30
CA VAL A 416 -4.70 -6.13 -28.83
C VAL A 416 -3.30 -6.46 -28.33
N ALA A 417 -2.80 -5.66 -27.39
CA ALA A 417 -1.48 -5.83 -26.79
C ALA A 417 -1.43 -7.09 -25.91
N ASP A 418 -0.22 -7.54 -25.60
CA ASP A 418 0.00 -8.69 -24.73
C ASP A 418 -0.43 -8.36 -23.29
N PRO A 419 -0.96 -9.34 -22.54
CA PRO A 419 -1.33 -9.12 -21.14
C PRO A 419 -0.08 -8.90 -20.27
N GLU A 420 -0.22 -8.09 -19.22
CA GLU A 420 0.85 -7.91 -18.24
C GLU A 420 1.19 -9.23 -17.55
N SER A 421 2.47 -9.45 -17.23
CA SER A 421 2.92 -10.67 -16.56
C SER A 421 2.23 -10.83 -15.20
N GLY A 422 1.59 -11.98 -14.98
CA GLY A 422 0.85 -12.28 -13.75
C GLY A 422 -0.57 -11.71 -13.69
N SER A 423 -1.03 -10.98 -14.71
CA SER A 423 -2.44 -10.56 -14.81
C SER A 423 -3.33 -11.75 -15.13
N GLY A 424 -4.46 -11.86 -14.43
CA GLY A 424 -5.47 -12.90 -14.63
C GLY A 424 -6.71 -12.36 -15.34
N LEU A 425 -7.30 -13.16 -16.23
CA LEU A 425 -8.57 -12.82 -16.88
C LEU A 425 -9.74 -12.88 -15.88
N GLY A 426 -10.72 -11.99 -16.06
CA GLY A 426 -11.96 -11.89 -15.26
C GLY A 426 -12.95 -13.03 -15.49
N LEU A 427 -12.52 -14.30 -15.39
CA LEU A 427 -13.33 -15.48 -15.72
C LEU A 427 -14.61 -15.60 -14.87
N LYS A 428 -14.58 -15.16 -13.61
CA LYS A 428 -15.77 -15.13 -12.74
C LYS A 428 -16.85 -14.20 -13.28
N ALA A 429 -16.44 -12.98 -13.66
CA ALA A 429 -17.36 -11.99 -14.21
C ALA A 429 -17.95 -12.46 -15.55
N TRP A 430 -17.14 -13.15 -16.37
CA TRP A 430 -17.60 -13.81 -17.59
C TRP A 430 -18.62 -14.93 -17.32
N ALA A 431 -18.32 -15.85 -16.39
CA ALA A 431 -19.21 -16.98 -16.08
C ALA A 431 -20.53 -16.59 -15.41
N ALA A 432 -20.55 -15.43 -14.74
CA ALA A 432 -21.75 -14.87 -14.13
C ALA A 432 -22.77 -14.35 -15.16
N ARG A 433 -22.37 -14.12 -16.41
CA ARG A 433 -23.25 -13.60 -17.46
C ARG A 433 -24.24 -14.65 -17.97
N ASP A 434 -25.46 -14.20 -18.25
CA ASP A 434 -26.48 -15.02 -18.90
C ASP A 434 -26.13 -15.25 -20.38
N GLU A 435 -25.77 -14.17 -21.08
CA GLU A 435 -25.27 -14.19 -22.45
C GLU A 435 -23.75 -14.00 -22.45
N ARG A 436 -23.04 -15.02 -22.94
CA ARG A 436 -21.57 -15.11 -22.94
C ARG A 436 -21.06 -15.60 -24.30
N ARG A 437 -19.85 -15.17 -24.68
CA ARG A 437 -19.18 -15.68 -25.88
C ARG A 437 -18.59 -17.07 -25.66
N ASP A 438 -18.34 -17.78 -26.75
CA ASP A 438 -17.82 -19.16 -26.75
C ASP A 438 -16.30 -19.25 -26.53
N LEU A 439 -15.60 -18.11 -26.45
CA LEU A 439 -14.15 -17.98 -26.23
C LEU A 439 -13.26 -18.59 -27.33
N LEU A 440 -13.80 -18.84 -28.53
CA LEU A 440 -13.03 -19.47 -29.61
C LEU A 440 -11.86 -18.61 -30.09
N ALA A 441 -12.03 -17.29 -30.15
CA ALA A 441 -10.96 -16.39 -30.61
C ALA A 441 -9.88 -16.25 -29.53
N LEU A 442 -10.26 -16.22 -28.25
CA LEU A 442 -9.33 -16.27 -27.13
C LEU A 442 -8.50 -17.57 -27.13
N ALA A 443 -9.15 -18.72 -27.33
CA ALA A 443 -8.47 -20.02 -27.37
C ALA A 443 -7.46 -20.12 -28.52
N ALA A 444 -7.75 -19.49 -29.66
CA ALA A 444 -6.88 -19.47 -30.82
C ALA A 444 -5.65 -18.54 -30.68
N ASP A 445 -5.56 -17.71 -29.64
CA ASP A 445 -4.45 -16.77 -29.42
C ASP A 445 -3.59 -17.16 -28.19
N PRO A 446 -2.43 -17.84 -28.39
CA PRO A 446 -1.58 -18.34 -27.29
C PRO A 446 -1.08 -17.26 -26.33
N ARG A 447 -1.05 -15.99 -26.75
CA ARG A 447 -0.56 -14.86 -25.94
C ARG A 447 -1.38 -14.69 -24.66
N PHE A 448 -2.65 -15.08 -24.67
CA PHE A 448 -3.56 -14.94 -23.53
C PHE A 448 -3.70 -16.20 -22.67
N HIS A 449 -3.10 -17.33 -23.04
CA HIS A 449 -3.25 -18.60 -22.31
C HIS A 449 -2.70 -18.52 -20.88
N ALA A 450 -1.60 -17.80 -20.66
CA ALA A 450 -1.06 -17.57 -19.31
C ALA A 450 -2.01 -16.74 -18.44
N ALA A 451 -2.60 -15.68 -19.01
CA ALA A 451 -3.56 -14.83 -18.30
C ALA A 451 -4.87 -15.57 -18.02
N PHE A 452 -5.31 -16.45 -18.93
CA PHE A 452 -6.44 -17.35 -18.70
C PHE A 452 -6.18 -18.26 -17.49
N ARG A 453 -5.03 -18.94 -17.46
CA ARG A 453 -4.64 -19.83 -16.34
C ARG A 453 -4.55 -19.08 -15.01
N ALA A 454 -4.03 -17.86 -15.01
CA ALA A 454 -3.99 -17.00 -13.82
C ALA A 454 -5.37 -16.53 -13.35
N GLY A 455 -6.37 -16.51 -14.25
CA GLY A 455 -7.77 -16.20 -13.94
C GLY A 455 -8.59 -17.38 -13.40
N CYS A 456 -8.10 -18.63 -13.55
CA CYS A 456 -8.80 -19.82 -13.06
C CYS A 456 -8.78 -19.88 -11.52
N PRO A 457 -9.92 -20.17 -10.87
CA PRO A 457 -9.95 -20.29 -9.41
C PRO A 457 -9.16 -21.52 -8.97
N ALA A 458 -8.19 -21.34 -8.07
CA ALA A 458 -7.42 -22.46 -7.53
C ALA A 458 -8.12 -23.15 -6.34
N HIS A 459 -9.09 -22.49 -5.70
CA HIS A 459 -9.78 -22.91 -4.49
C HIS A 459 -11.26 -22.50 -4.57
N GLU A 460 -12.15 -23.29 -3.96
CA GLU A 460 -13.55 -22.90 -3.77
C GLU A 460 -13.67 -21.97 -2.56
N HIS A 461 -13.85 -20.68 -2.82
CA HIS A 461 -14.19 -19.71 -1.76
C HIS A 461 -15.69 -19.37 -1.77
N SER A 462 -16.36 -19.64 -2.89
CA SER A 462 -17.76 -19.28 -3.15
C SER A 462 -18.37 -20.21 -4.20
N ASP A 463 -19.71 -20.31 -4.23
CA ASP A 463 -20.43 -21.02 -5.29
C ASP A 463 -20.10 -20.49 -6.70
N ASP A 464 -19.71 -19.22 -6.82
CA ASP A 464 -19.30 -18.60 -8.08
C ASP A 464 -18.01 -19.22 -8.66
N ASP A 465 -17.10 -19.72 -7.81
CA ASP A 465 -15.88 -20.42 -8.25
C ASP A 465 -16.22 -21.72 -8.98
N ARG A 466 -17.12 -22.50 -8.38
CA ARG A 466 -17.64 -23.75 -8.95
C ARG A 466 -18.42 -23.52 -10.22
N ARG A 467 -19.32 -22.52 -10.23
CA ARG A 467 -20.01 -22.09 -11.46
C ARG A 467 -19.01 -21.74 -12.56
N THR A 468 -17.94 -21.02 -12.24
CA THR A 468 -16.94 -20.57 -13.23
C THR A 468 -16.29 -21.76 -13.95
N VAL A 469 -15.77 -22.74 -13.21
CA VAL A 469 -15.08 -23.89 -13.83
C VAL A 469 -16.04 -24.80 -14.60
N THR A 470 -17.28 -24.99 -14.13
CA THR A 470 -18.29 -25.76 -14.84
C THR A 470 -18.68 -25.09 -16.16
N VAL A 471 -18.94 -23.79 -16.15
CA VAL A 471 -19.30 -23.02 -17.35
C VAL A 471 -18.14 -22.99 -18.37
N LEU A 472 -16.89 -22.93 -17.90
CA LEU A 472 -15.71 -23.05 -18.78
C LEU A 472 -15.64 -24.44 -19.45
N ALA A 473 -15.97 -25.52 -18.73
CA ALA A 473 -15.93 -26.88 -19.27
C ALA A 473 -17.01 -27.13 -20.35
N GLU A 474 -18.10 -26.36 -20.32
CA GLU A 474 -19.18 -26.37 -21.33
C GLU A 474 -18.87 -25.47 -22.53
N SER A 475 -18.01 -24.47 -22.38
CA SER A 475 -17.66 -23.50 -23.42
C SER A 475 -16.72 -24.11 -24.47
N PRO A 476 -17.01 -24.00 -25.79
CA PRO A 476 -16.17 -24.56 -26.85
C PRO A 476 -14.70 -24.11 -26.81
N GLY A 477 -14.45 -22.81 -26.60
CA GLY A 477 -13.11 -22.26 -26.45
C GLY A 477 -12.56 -22.34 -25.02
N GLY A 478 -13.44 -22.32 -24.00
CA GLY A 478 -13.03 -22.45 -22.60
C GLY A 478 -12.53 -23.85 -22.24
N ARG A 479 -13.17 -24.90 -22.76
CA ARG A 479 -12.88 -26.30 -22.45
C ARG A 479 -11.43 -26.72 -22.73
N PRO A 480 -10.82 -26.46 -23.90
CA PRO A 480 -9.42 -26.83 -24.13
C PRO A 480 -8.44 -26.06 -23.21
N LEU A 481 -8.66 -24.76 -22.99
CA LEU A 481 -7.82 -23.96 -22.08
C LEU A 481 -7.94 -24.44 -20.63
N LEU A 482 -9.16 -24.80 -20.21
CA LEU A 482 -9.42 -25.39 -18.90
C LEU A 482 -8.74 -26.76 -18.78
N ALA A 483 -8.77 -27.59 -19.82
CA ALA A 483 -8.11 -28.89 -19.80
C ALA A 483 -6.58 -28.75 -19.62
N GLU A 484 -5.95 -27.77 -20.27
CA GLU A 484 -4.52 -27.47 -20.07
C GLU A 484 -4.23 -27.03 -18.63
N TRP A 485 -5.07 -26.16 -18.08
CA TRP A 485 -4.96 -25.73 -16.67
C TRP A 485 -5.16 -26.91 -15.70
N VAL A 486 -6.18 -27.75 -15.90
CA VAL A 486 -6.43 -28.96 -15.08
C VAL A 486 -5.23 -29.92 -15.16
N ALA A 487 -4.67 -30.12 -16.35
CA ALA A 487 -3.47 -30.95 -16.53
C ALA A 487 -2.25 -30.35 -15.81
N GLU A 488 -2.07 -29.03 -15.82
CA GLU A 488 -1.01 -28.35 -15.09
C GLU A 488 -1.17 -28.52 -13.58
N VAL A 489 -2.35 -28.20 -13.02
CA VAL A 489 -2.58 -28.32 -11.57
C VAL A 489 -2.42 -29.76 -11.10
N SER A 490 -2.81 -30.74 -11.92
CA SER A 490 -2.62 -32.17 -11.64
C SER A 490 -1.14 -32.54 -11.49
N ARG A 491 -0.26 -31.93 -12.30
CA ARG A 491 1.19 -32.19 -12.25
C ARG A 491 1.92 -31.47 -11.13
N ARG A 492 1.35 -30.42 -10.51
CA ARG A 492 2.00 -29.68 -9.40
C ARG A 492 2.40 -30.62 -8.26
N TYR A 493 1.51 -31.58 -7.99
CA TYR A 493 1.68 -32.69 -7.08
C TYR A 493 3.00 -33.47 -7.27
N LEU A 494 3.35 -33.80 -8.51
CA LEU A 494 4.50 -34.66 -8.82
C LEU A 494 5.84 -34.07 -8.38
N THR A 495 5.91 -32.75 -8.30
CA THR A 495 7.12 -31.98 -7.95
C THR A 495 7.11 -31.47 -6.51
N ALA A 496 6.13 -31.87 -5.71
CA ALA A 496 6.04 -31.46 -4.31
C ALA A 496 6.75 -32.47 -3.39
N GLU A 497 7.39 -31.94 -2.35
CA GLU A 497 7.86 -32.71 -1.19
C GLU A 497 6.72 -32.84 -0.16
N LEU A 498 6.85 -33.72 0.84
CA LEU A 498 5.79 -33.94 1.84
C LEU A 498 5.42 -32.67 2.60
N GLY A 499 6.38 -31.79 2.89
CA GLY A 499 6.12 -30.50 3.52
C GLY A 499 5.16 -29.60 2.71
N GLY A 500 5.06 -29.80 1.40
CA GLY A 500 4.09 -29.11 0.56
C GLY A 500 2.63 -29.44 0.89
N PHE A 501 2.38 -30.58 1.55
CA PHE A 501 1.03 -31.10 1.82
C PHE A 501 0.44 -30.65 3.16
N THR A 502 1.23 -30.03 4.03
CA THR A 502 0.77 -29.58 5.36
C THR A 502 0.25 -28.15 5.38
N GLY A 503 0.44 -27.41 4.29
CA GLY A 503 0.00 -26.03 4.14
C GLY A 503 -1.49 -25.88 3.77
N TYR A 504 -2.01 -24.66 3.90
CA TYR A 504 -3.39 -24.32 3.55
C TYR A 504 -3.70 -24.44 2.04
N LEU A 505 -2.68 -24.32 1.19
CA LEU A 505 -2.77 -24.40 -0.29
C LEU A 505 -1.95 -25.58 -0.79
N GLU A 506 -2.29 -26.79 -0.35
CA GLU A 506 -1.54 -27.98 -0.72
C GLU A 506 -1.76 -28.37 -2.21
N PRO A 507 -0.81 -29.09 -2.85
CA PRO A 507 -0.84 -29.34 -4.30
C PRO A 507 -2.11 -30.01 -4.84
N LEU A 508 -2.83 -30.78 -4.03
CA LEU A 508 -4.09 -31.45 -4.35
C LEU A 508 -5.32 -30.62 -3.98
N THR A 509 -5.17 -29.47 -3.32
CA THR A 509 -6.33 -28.71 -2.83
C THR A 509 -7.22 -28.31 -3.98
N THR A 510 -6.63 -27.87 -5.10
CA THR A 510 -7.37 -27.59 -6.33
C THR A 510 -8.11 -28.82 -6.86
N LEU A 511 -7.45 -29.99 -6.92
CA LEU A 511 -8.08 -31.21 -7.43
C LEU A 511 -9.24 -31.70 -6.56
N ARG A 512 -9.18 -31.48 -5.24
CA ARG A 512 -10.18 -31.96 -4.27
C ARG A 512 -11.55 -31.31 -4.42
N TRP A 513 -11.61 -30.03 -4.83
CA TRP A 513 -12.89 -29.30 -4.94
C TRP A 513 -13.43 -29.28 -6.38
N LEU A 514 -12.59 -29.48 -7.38
CA LEU A 514 -13.02 -29.46 -8.79
C LEU A 514 -14.08 -30.56 -9.05
N PRO A 515 -15.21 -30.21 -9.71
CA PRO A 515 -16.22 -31.19 -10.10
C PRO A 515 -15.66 -32.28 -11.04
N GLY A 516 -16.24 -33.48 -10.98
CA GLY A 516 -15.80 -34.63 -11.78
C GLY A 516 -15.84 -34.38 -13.29
N GLU A 517 -16.83 -33.63 -13.77
CA GLU A 517 -16.96 -33.19 -15.16
C GLU A 517 -15.85 -32.23 -15.59
N VAL A 518 -15.33 -31.41 -14.67
CA VAL A 518 -14.18 -30.53 -14.93
C VAL A 518 -12.90 -31.35 -14.97
N LEU A 519 -12.69 -32.27 -14.02
CA LEU A 519 -11.55 -33.19 -14.05
C LEU A 519 -11.55 -34.05 -15.32
N ALA A 520 -12.73 -34.44 -15.80
CA ALA A 520 -12.87 -35.22 -17.03
C ALA A 520 -12.40 -34.47 -18.30
N THR A 521 -12.32 -33.13 -18.28
CA THR A 521 -11.76 -32.35 -19.41
C THR A 521 -10.30 -32.71 -19.70
N ALA A 522 -9.55 -33.12 -18.66
CA ALA A 522 -8.17 -33.57 -18.74
C ALA A 522 -7.97 -34.97 -18.12
N GLY A 523 -8.98 -35.84 -18.19
CA GLY A 523 -9.03 -37.08 -17.39
C GLY A 523 -7.85 -38.04 -17.58
N GLN A 524 -7.22 -38.08 -18.77
CA GLN A 524 -5.99 -38.85 -18.98
C GLN A 524 -4.81 -38.24 -18.20
N ALA A 525 -4.57 -36.94 -18.31
CA ALA A 525 -3.49 -36.25 -17.61
C ALA A 525 -3.67 -36.32 -16.08
N VAL A 526 -4.90 -36.24 -15.59
CA VAL A 526 -5.22 -36.43 -14.16
C VAL A 526 -4.84 -37.83 -13.70
N ARG A 527 -5.25 -38.88 -14.44
CA ARG A 527 -4.90 -40.27 -14.10
C ARG A 527 -3.40 -40.52 -14.14
N GLU A 528 -2.71 -40.03 -15.16
CA GLU A 528 -1.26 -40.15 -15.29
C GLU A 528 -0.53 -39.45 -14.15
N ALA A 529 -0.98 -38.25 -13.74
CA ALA A 529 -0.36 -37.50 -12.66
C ALA A 529 -0.59 -38.13 -11.27
N LEU A 530 -1.72 -38.81 -11.05
CA LEU A 530 -2.04 -39.45 -9.76
C LEU A 530 -1.56 -40.90 -9.67
N ALA A 531 -1.20 -41.54 -10.79
CA ALA A 531 -0.78 -42.94 -10.82
C ALA A 531 0.41 -43.29 -9.89
N PRO A 532 1.45 -42.44 -9.73
CA PRO A 532 2.56 -42.75 -8.84
C PRO A 532 2.21 -42.72 -7.34
N GLY A 533 1.08 -42.10 -6.96
CA GLY A 533 0.74 -41.86 -5.56
C GLY A 533 1.81 -41.04 -4.82
N MET A 534 1.77 -41.09 -3.48
CA MET A 534 2.63 -40.28 -2.59
C MET A 534 4.05 -40.83 -2.39
N ALA A 535 4.33 -42.04 -2.90
CA ALA A 535 5.61 -42.70 -2.68
C ALA A 535 6.81 -41.91 -3.20
N PRO A 536 6.77 -41.25 -4.39
CA PRO A 536 7.87 -40.40 -4.84
C PRO A 536 8.13 -39.20 -3.93
N ALA A 537 7.07 -38.57 -3.38
CA ALA A 537 7.21 -37.46 -2.45
C ALA A 537 7.86 -37.91 -1.12
N LEU A 538 7.44 -39.07 -0.60
CA LEU A 538 8.07 -39.66 0.59
C LEU A 538 9.52 -40.05 0.38
N ALA A 539 9.83 -40.72 -0.73
CA ALA A 539 11.21 -41.09 -1.06
C ALA A 539 12.11 -39.85 -1.20
N ARG A 540 11.66 -38.78 -1.89
CA ARG A 540 12.42 -37.53 -2.01
C ARG A 540 12.60 -36.81 -0.68
N THR A 541 11.57 -36.74 0.15
CA THR A 541 11.67 -36.09 1.46
C THR A 541 12.63 -36.84 2.38
N LEU A 542 12.51 -38.17 2.47
CA LEU A 542 13.42 -39.00 3.26
C LEU A 542 14.84 -38.97 2.71
N SER A 543 15.02 -38.97 1.38
CA SER A 543 16.34 -38.91 0.74
C SER A 543 16.97 -37.51 0.72
N THR A 544 16.21 -36.45 0.98
CA THR A 544 16.72 -35.08 1.23
C THR A 544 17.08 -34.87 2.69
N GLY A 545 16.17 -35.26 3.59
CA GLY A 545 16.39 -35.36 5.04
C GLY A 545 15.28 -34.75 5.90
N ILE A 546 15.20 -35.21 7.15
CA ILE A 546 14.20 -34.79 8.14
C ILE A 546 14.87 -34.28 9.41
N LEU A 547 14.23 -33.32 10.12
CA LEU A 547 14.82 -32.68 11.30
C LEU A 547 15.17 -33.67 12.42
N ASP A 548 14.43 -34.76 12.54
CA ASP A 548 14.67 -35.79 13.57
C ASP A 548 15.93 -36.64 13.33
N GLU A 549 16.64 -36.45 12.21
CA GLU A 549 18.01 -36.93 12.04
C GLU A 549 19.00 -36.17 12.94
N LEU A 550 18.60 -35.00 13.42
CA LEU A 550 19.44 -34.06 14.17
C LEU A 550 18.92 -33.87 15.59
N GLY A 551 19.86 -33.67 16.51
CA GLY A 551 19.56 -33.42 17.91
C GLY A 551 20.66 -32.67 18.60
N TRP A 552 20.32 -31.98 19.69
CA TRP A 552 21.31 -31.41 20.59
C TRP A 552 21.15 -32.10 21.95
N PRO A 553 22.03 -33.07 22.29
CA PRO A 553 21.83 -33.91 23.47
C PRO A 553 21.66 -33.13 24.78
N ALA A 554 22.41 -32.04 24.99
CA ALA A 554 22.27 -31.22 26.19
C ALA A 554 20.91 -30.50 26.26
N TRP A 555 20.37 -30.08 25.11
CA TRP A 555 19.04 -29.50 24.99
C TRP A 555 17.94 -30.54 25.22
N ASP A 556 18.05 -31.70 24.58
CA ASP A 556 17.10 -32.80 24.73
C ASP A 556 17.01 -33.25 26.20
N GLU A 557 18.16 -33.37 26.88
CA GLU A 557 18.23 -33.67 28.31
C GLU A 557 17.61 -32.55 29.17
N ALA A 558 17.86 -31.28 28.82
CA ALA A 558 17.38 -30.13 29.58
C ALA A 558 15.85 -29.89 29.44
N VAL A 559 15.29 -30.12 28.26
CA VAL A 559 13.84 -30.08 28.02
C VAL A 559 13.17 -31.32 28.63
N GLY A 560 13.80 -32.49 28.46
CA GLY A 560 13.27 -33.81 28.79
C GLY A 560 12.21 -34.29 27.78
N SER A 561 11.51 -35.37 28.13
CA SER A 561 10.39 -35.93 27.35
C SER A 561 9.04 -35.63 28.03
N PRO A 562 8.50 -34.40 27.91
CA PRO A 562 7.23 -34.04 28.53
C PRO A 562 6.04 -34.63 27.78
N GLU A 563 5.13 -35.26 28.50
CA GLU A 563 3.81 -35.63 27.97
C GLU A 563 2.73 -34.69 28.53
N PRO A 564 1.93 -34.00 27.69
CA PRO A 564 1.98 -33.91 26.23
C PRO A 564 3.07 -32.95 25.69
N PRO A 565 3.44 -32.99 24.39
CA PRO A 565 4.44 -32.10 23.79
C PRO A 565 4.23 -30.60 24.03
N GLU A 566 2.98 -30.14 24.12
CA GLU A 566 2.64 -28.74 24.44
C GLU A 566 3.14 -28.30 25.82
N ALA A 567 3.42 -29.22 26.74
CA ALA A 567 4.05 -28.90 28.02
C ALA A 567 5.53 -28.49 27.83
N ALA A 568 6.21 -28.96 26.79
CA ALA A 568 7.57 -28.53 26.44
C ALA A 568 7.61 -27.03 26.15
N ARG A 569 6.56 -26.50 25.50
CA ARG A 569 6.38 -25.07 25.17
C ARG A 569 6.27 -24.15 26.40
N LYS A 570 6.24 -24.66 27.62
CA LYS A 570 6.34 -23.83 28.83
C LYS A 570 7.79 -23.51 29.20
N THR A 571 8.75 -24.15 28.53
CA THR A 571 10.18 -23.93 28.73
C THR A 571 10.57 -22.58 28.15
N MET A 572 10.89 -21.65 29.05
CA MET A 572 11.43 -20.35 28.68
C MET A 572 12.94 -20.48 28.46
N VAL A 573 13.51 -19.66 27.59
CA VAL A 573 14.93 -19.59 27.28
C VAL A 573 15.46 -18.18 27.48
N GLY A 574 16.70 -18.06 27.97
CA GLY A 574 17.43 -16.81 28.17
C GLY A 574 18.73 -16.79 27.36
N GLU A 575 19.08 -15.62 26.84
CA GLU A 575 20.29 -15.41 26.04
C GLU A 575 21.55 -15.47 26.90
N ALA A 576 22.56 -16.22 26.46
CA ALA A 576 23.86 -16.31 27.15
C ALA A 576 25.02 -16.76 26.24
N TRP A 577 25.00 -16.41 24.96
CA TRP A 577 25.93 -16.91 23.93
C TRP A 577 27.40 -17.07 24.42
N PRO A 578 28.10 -18.19 24.16
CA PRO A 578 27.65 -19.38 23.43
C PRO A 578 26.77 -20.33 24.25
N HIS A 579 26.51 -20.02 25.53
CA HIS A 579 25.60 -20.81 26.36
C HIS A 579 24.14 -20.45 26.09
N LEU A 580 23.23 -21.31 26.53
CA LEU A 580 21.79 -21.07 26.54
C LEU A 580 21.25 -21.32 27.96
N ILE A 581 20.38 -20.43 28.45
CA ILE A 581 19.73 -20.62 29.75
C ILE A 581 18.33 -21.17 29.51
N LEU A 582 17.97 -22.26 30.16
CA LEU A 582 16.62 -22.82 30.18
C LEU A 582 15.98 -22.53 31.54
N LEU A 583 14.72 -22.12 31.51
CA LEU A 583 13.91 -21.77 32.65
C LEU A 583 12.63 -22.62 32.64
N LYS A 584 12.53 -23.55 33.58
CA LYS A 584 11.37 -24.44 33.75
C LYS A 584 10.82 -24.30 35.16
N GLY A 585 9.74 -23.53 35.30
CA GLY A 585 9.20 -23.17 36.61
C GLY A 585 10.20 -22.34 37.42
N THR A 586 10.63 -22.84 38.57
CA THR A 586 11.66 -22.22 39.43
C THR A 586 13.06 -22.80 39.21
N HIS A 587 13.30 -23.59 38.16
CA HIS A 587 14.62 -24.15 37.88
C HIS A 587 15.25 -23.45 36.68
N ALA A 588 16.46 -22.95 36.86
CA ALA A 588 17.33 -22.45 35.81
C ALA A 588 18.44 -23.45 35.51
N ARG A 589 18.70 -23.70 34.23
CA ARG A 589 19.77 -24.57 33.77
C ARG A 589 20.53 -23.87 32.65
N VAL A 590 21.82 -23.67 32.84
CA VAL A 590 22.71 -23.15 31.80
C VAL A 590 23.35 -24.34 31.10
N ILE A 591 23.21 -24.40 29.78
CA ILE A 591 23.78 -25.47 28.96
C ILE A 591 24.75 -24.91 27.92
N ASP A 592 25.73 -25.75 27.56
CA ASP A 592 26.66 -25.55 26.45
C ASP A 592 26.48 -26.66 25.39
N ALA A 593 27.43 -26.77 24.46
CA ALA A 593 27.39 -27.78 23.41
C ALA A 593 27.41 -29.23 23.93
N GLN A 594 27.91 -29.48 25.15
CA GLN A 594 28.19 -30.79 25.71
C GLN A 594 27.18 -31.20 26.78
N GLY A 595 26.69 -30.26 27.59
CA GLY A 595 25.82 -30.59 28.71
C GLY A 595 25.40 -29.39 29.56
N THR A 596 25.00 -29.69 30.79
CA THR A 596 24.67 -28.67 31.79
C THR A 596 25.94 -28.16 32.47
N VAL A 597 26.19 -26.85 32.39
CA VAL A 597 27.33 -26.21 33.09
C VAL A 597 26.94 -25.61 34.44
N LEU A 598 25.66 -25.27 34.63
CA LEU A 598 25.13 -24.76 35.90
C LEU A 598 23.65 -25.11 36.04
N GLY A 599 23.25 -25.65 37.19
CA GLY A 599 21.86 -25.81 37.58
C GLY A 599 21.58 -24.99 38.84
N HIS A 600 20.47 -24.27 38.87
CA HIS A 600 20.10 -23.43 40.01
C HIS A 600 18.59 -23.44 40.25
N GLU A 601 18.20 -23.56 41.52
CA GLU A 601 16.81 -23.41 41.95
C GLU A 601 16.57 -21.96 42.37
N LEU A 602 15.69 -21.27 41.63
CA LEU A 602 15.37 -19.86 41.84
C LEU A 602 14.64 -19.66 43.17
N ARG A 603 15.15 -18.74 43.97
CA ARG A 603 14.55 -18.27 45.22
C ARG A 603 13.90 -16.92 44.93
N LEU A 604 12.61 -16.97 44.64
CA LEU A 604 11.81 -15.81 44.24
C LEU A 604 10.77 -15.53 45.34
N PRO A 605 10.30 -14.28 45.48
CA PRO A 605 9.21 -13.93 46.42
C PRO A 605 7.87 -14.59 46.03
N ASP A 606 6.72 -14.11 46.51
CA ASP A 606 5.43 -14.58 45.98
C ASP A 606 5.27 -14.16 44.50
N GLY A 607 4.59 -14.99 43.69
CA GLY A 607 4.28 -14.69 42.30
C GLY A 607 3.35 -13.48 42.14
N ALA A 608 2.50 -13.20 43.13
CA ALA A 608 1.61 -12.03 43.12
C ALA A 608 2.36 -10.71 43.32
N ASP A 609 3.54 -10.73 43.95
CA ASP A 609 4.33 -9.54 44.26
C ASP A 609 5.48 -9.28 43.26
N ARG A 610 5.56 -10.06 42.18
CA ARG A 610 6.63 -9.88 41.20
C ARG A 610 6.17 -9.93 39.77
N TRP A 611 6.97 -9.29 38.93
CA TRP A 611 6.98 -9.59 37.51
C TRP A 611 7.85 -10.83 37.23
N ARG A 612 7.78 -11.39 36.01
CA ARG A 612 8.56 -12.59 35.63
C ARG A 612 10.05 -12.37 35.91
N PRO A 613 10.76 -13.38 36.48
CA PRO A 613 12.19 -13.26 36.74
C PRO A 613 13.00 -13.21 35.44
N ASP A 614 14.16 -12.57 35.48
CA ASP A 614 15.19 -12.63 34.45
C ASP A 614 16.45 -13.32 35.00
N VAL A 615 17.23 -13.91 34.10
CA VAL A 615 18.48 -14.60 34.45
C VAL A 615 19.59 -14.24 33.46
N ARG A 616 20.78 -13.93 33.98
CA ARG A 616 21.96 -13.60 33.17
C ARG A 616 23.14 -14.44 33.62
N TYR A 617 23.81 -15.10 32.67
CA TYR A 617 24.98 -15.93 32.96
C TYR A 617 26.27 -15.21 32.55
N VAL A 618 27.21 -15.06 33.48
CA VAL A 618 28.48 -14.33 33.28
C VAL A 618 29.58 -15.00 34.10
N ASP A 619 30.71 -15.35 33.49
CA ASP A 619 31.90 -15.89 34.17
C ASP A 619 31.60 -17.01 35.19
N GLY A 620 30.77 -17.99 34.79
CA GLY A 620 30.37 -19.10 35.66
C GLY A 620 29.33 -18.74 36.73
N GLY A 621 28.90 -17.49 36.81
CA GLY A 621 27.88 -16.99 37.73
C GLY A 621 26.53 -16.76 37.06
N LEU A 622 25.43 -17.06 37.77
CA LEU A 622 24.07 -16.73 37.35
C LEU A 622 23.51 -15.61 38.24
N LEU A 623 23.19 -14.47 37.62
CA LEU A 623 22.44 -13.38 38.25
C LEU A 623 20.95 -13.62 38.03
N VAL A 624 20.19 -13.66 39.12
CA VAL A 624 18.72 -13.78 39.12
C VAL A 624 18.14 -12.43 39.51
N THR A 625 17.24 -11.87 38.70
CA THR A 625 16.59 -10.59 38.98
C THR A 625 15.08 -10.66 38.80
N TRP A 626 14.35 -9.79 39.50
CA TRP A 626 12.91 -9.59 39.32
C TRP A 626 12.52 -8.17 39.71
N TYR A 627 11.41 -7.70 39.15
CA TYR A 627 10.75 -6.48 39.61
C TYR A 627 9.72 -6.82 40.68
N SER A 628 9.75 -6.14 41.83
CA SER A 628 8.76 -6.29 42.91
C SER A 628 7.73 -5.16 42.88
N PHE A 629 6.45 -5.51 42.95
CA PHE A 629 5.36 -4.52 42.94
C PHE A 629 5.24 -3.78 44.28
N SER A 630 5.41 -4.49 45.40
CA SER A 630 5.34 -3.93 46.75
C SER A 630 6.42 -2.87 47.02
N THR A 631 7.63 -3.12 46.57
CA THR A 631 8.77 -2.20 46.73
C THR A 631 8.91 -1.22 45.57
N SER A 632 8.18 -1.43 44.47
CA SER A 632 8.32 -0.67 43.22
C SER A 632 9.78 -0.56 42.74
N GLY A 633 10.54 -1.66 42.87
CA GLY A 633 11.95 -1.71 42.54
C GLY A 633 12.42 -3.09 42.09
N SER A 634 13.53 -3.12 41.34
CA SER A 634 14.16 -4.35 40.92
C SER A 634 15.15 -4.86 41.96
N HIS A 635 15.10 -6.16 42.19
CA HIS A 635 15.91 -6.88 43.17
C HIS A 635 16.56 -8.09 42.51
N GLY A 636 17.66 -8.54 43.08
CA GLY A 636 18.33 -9.73 42.58
C GLY A 636 19.40 -10.27 43.51
N TYR A 637 19.92 -11.43 43.15
CA TYR A 637 21.04 -12.08 43.81
C TYR A 637 21.85 -12.90 42.80
N TRP A 638 23.14 -13.06 43.08
CA TRP A 638 23.99 -14.01 42.38
C TRP A 638 23.82 -15.39 43.01
N HIS A 639 23.80 -16.45 42.20
CA HIS A 639 23.51 -17.83 42.64
C HIS A 639 24.36 -18.34 43.82
N ASP A 640 25.57 -17.82 43.96
CA ASP A 640 26.55 -18.11 45.03
C ASP A 640 26.46 -17.16 46.22
N GLY A 641 25.64 -16.12 46.14
CA GLY A 641 25.30 -15.22 47.24
C GLY A 641 24.18 -15.75 48.14
N ASP A 642 23.81 -14.98 49.16
CA ASP A 642 22.67 -15.32 50.03
C ASP A 642 21.33 -14.95 49.36
N PRO A 643 20.53 -15.93 48.90
CA PRO A 643 19.25 -15.66 48.26
C PRO A 643 18.19 -15.11 49.22
N SER A 644 18.39 -15.23 50.54
CA SER A 644 17.45 -14.71 51.54
C SER A 644 17.61 -13.22 51.81
N SER A 645 18.68 -12.61 51.29
CA SER A 645 18.96 -11.18 51.39
C SER A 645 19.21 -10.58 49.99
N PRO A 646 18.18 -10.48 49.14
CA PRO A 646 18.34 -9.93 47.79
C PRO A 646 18.72 -8.45 47.84
N THR A 647 19.63 -8.04 46.96
CA THR A 647 20.10 -6.66 46.86
C THR A 647 19.27 -5.90 45.83
N ALA A 648 19.17 -4.58 45.96
CA ALA A 648 18.60 -3.71 44.92
C ALA A 648 19.47 -3.78 43.67
N VAL A 649 18.84 -3.96 42.51
CA VAL A 649 19.50 -4.04 41.19
C VAL A 649 18.86 -3.00 40.27
N ASP A 650 19.66 -2.30 39.49
CA ASP A 650 19.19 -1.29 38.55
C ASP A 650 19.68 -1.55 37.10
N GLY A 651 19.27 -0.67 36.18
CA GLY A 651 19.51 -0.83 34.75
C GLY A 651 18.42 -1.63 34.04
N ASP A 652 18.80 -2.47 33.07
CA ASP A 652 17.91 -3.24 32.19
C ASP A 652 17.40 -4.54 32.85
N VAL A 653 16.71 -4.36 33.97
CA VAL A 653 16.18 -5.42 34.85
C VAL A 653 14.70 -5.28 35.16
N ARG A 654 14.02 -4.32 34.51
CA ARG A 654 12.59 -4.08 34.73
C ARG A 654 11.73 -5.17 34.09
N TYR A 655 12.17 -5.69 32.95
CA TYR A 655 11.47 -6.70 32.18
C TYR A 655 12.39 -7.90 31.95
N SER A 656 11.86 -9.10 32.25
CA SER A 656 12.43 -10.37 31.78
C SER A 656 12.61 -10.37 30.27
N GLN A 657 13.82 -10.75 29.87
CA GLN A 657 14.22 -10.94 28.48
C GLN A 657 14.09 -12.42 28.06
N ALA A 658 13.73 -13.31 28.99
CA ALA A 658 13.42 -14.69 28.64
C ALA A 658 12.22 -14.77 27.69
N CYS A 659 12.31 -15.63 26.69
CA CYS A 659 11.26 -15.88 25.71
C CYS A 659 10.99 -17.39 25.58
N GLN A 660 9.99 -17.79 24.81
CA GLN A 660 9.83 -19.18 24.40
C GLN A 660 10.91 -19.58 23.39
N ALA A 661 11.14 -20.88 23.20
CA ALA A 661 12.18 -21.38 22.28
C ALA A 661 12.00 -20.88 20.82
N ASP A 662 10.75 -20.70 20.39
CA ASP A 662 10.39 -20.16 19.08
C ASP A 662 10.61 -18.63 18.96
N GLY A 663 10.91 -17.97 20.08
CA GLY A 663 11.09 -16.51 20.19
C GLY A 663 9.83 -15.75 20.63
N SER A 664 8.70 -16.42 20.85
CA SER A 664 7.45 -15.78 21.28
C SER A 664 7.38 -15.56 22.79
N GLY A 665 6.37 -14.83 23.26
CA GLY A 665 6.06 -14.71 24.70
C GLY A 665 7.05 -13.89 25.53
N GLY A 666 8.01 -13.22 24.88
CA GLY A 666 8.90 -12.26 25.50
C GLY A 666 8.15 -11.02 26.00
N SER A 667 8.55 -10.53 27.15
CA SER A 667 7.71 -9.65 27.95
C SER A 667 8.10 -8.16 27.86
N GLY A 668 9.11 -7.85 27.03
CA GLY A 668 9.55 -6.50 26.64
C GLY A 668 9.11 -6.05 25.24
N GLY A 669 8.09 -6.66 24.65
CA GLY A 669 7.53 -6.24 23.34
C GLY A 669 8.34 -6.67 22.10
N GLY A 670 9.42 -7.43 22.26
CA GLY A 670 10.18 -8.02 21.16
C GLY A 670 9.60 -9.35 20.68
N ASN A 671 9.62 -9.59 19.36
CA ASN A 671 9.40 -10.89 18.74
C ASN A 671 10.76 -11.56 18.50
N GLY A 672 11.21 -12.48 19.35
CA GLY A 672 12.47 -13.21 19.21
C GLY A 672 13.31 -13.31 20.49
N LEU A 673 14.30 -14.21 20.47
CA LEU A 673 15.36 -14.25 21.48
C LEU A 673 16.13 -12.91 21.48
N PRO A 674 16.44 -12.32 22.65
CA PRO A 674 17.19 -11.07 22.73
C PRO A 674 18.49 -11.10 21.93
N PRO A 675 19.02 -9.93 21.50
CA PRO A 675 20.30 -9.87 20.82
C PRO A 675 21.40 -10.54 21.66
N ALA A 676 22.36 -11.18 20.98
CA ALA A 676 23.44 -11.88 21.67
C ALA A 676 24.29 -10.89 22.48
N SER A 677 24.70 -11.31 23.68
CA SER A 677 25.76 -10.65 24.43
C SER A 677 27.04 -11.49 24.32
N LEU A 678 28.20 -10.85 24.25
CA LEU A 678 29.45 -11.54 23.90
C LEU A 678 30.40 -11.64 25.10
N PRO A 679 30.94 -12.82 25.44
CA PRO A 679 31.97 -12.94 26.47
C PRO A 679 33.25 -12.20 26.03
N LEU A 680 33.93 -11.57 26.98
CA LEU A 680 35.16 -10.83 26.75
C LEU A 680 36.39 -11.59 27.28
N PRO A 681 37.56 -11.48 26.62
CA PRO A 681 38.79 -12.15 27.07
C PRO A 681 39.23 -11.80 28.50
N GLU A 682 38.96 -10.57 28.94
CA GLU A 682 39.31 -10.09 30.30
C GLU A 682 38.19 -10.32 31.33
N GLY A 683 37.24 -11.21 31.01
CA GLY A 683 36.08 -11.50 31.84
C GLY A 683 34.95 -10.48 31.67
N GLY A 684 33.77 -10.89 32.09
CA GLY A 684 32.50 -10.22 31.83
C GLY A 684 32.00 -10.50 30.41
N ARG A 685 30.82 -9.94 30.11
CA ARG A 685 30.24 -10.00 28.77
C ARG A 685 29.66 -8.66 28.36
N THR A 686 29.86 -8.27 27.11
CA THR A 686 29.31 -7.02 26.61
C THR A 686 27.88 -7.19 26.10
N THR A 687 27.02 -6.24 26.45
CA THR A 687 25.62 -6.13 25.97
C THR A 687 25.51 -5.17 24.78
N GLY A 688 26.64 -4.66 24.28
CA GLY A 688 26.70 -3.56 23.32
C GLY A 688 26.51 -2.16 23.94
N GLN A 689 26.07 -2.03 25.20
CA GLN A 689 26.01 -0.75 25.92
C GLN A 689 26.83 -0.73 27.22
N GLY A 690 27.78 -1.65 27.34
CA GLY A 690 28.58 -1.83 28.55
C GLY A 690 28.98 -3.28 28.73
N ILE A 691 29.60 -3.57 29.87
CA ILE A 691 30.04 -4.90 30.28
C ILE A 691 29.29 -5.26 31.56
N LEU A 692 28.64 -6.42 31.57
CA LEU A 692 28.15 -7.04 32.79
C LEU A 692 29.23 -7.97 33.33
N ARG A 693 29.58 -7.82 34.60
CA ARG A 693 30.56 -8.65 35.32
C ARG A 693 29.91 -9.40 36.46
N ARG A 694 30.54 -10.52 36.85
CA ARG A 694 30.12 -11.27 38.03
C ARG A 694 30.24 -10.41 39.29
N GLY A 695 29.18 -10.35 40.08
CA GLY A 695 29.07 -9.53 41.28
C GLY A 695 28.41 -8.16 41.07
N ASP A 696 28.17 -7.75 39.82
CA ASP A 696 27.52 -6.47 39.54
C ASP A 696 26.07 -6.41 40.05
N THR A 697 25.65 -5.20 40.44
CA THR A 697 24.26 -4.86 40.79
C THR A 697 23.62 -3.89 39.79
N HIS A 698 24.35 -3.50 38.74
CA HIS A 698 23.84 -2.72 37.62
C HIS A 698 23.89 -3.57 36.36
N VAL A 699 22.76 -3.73 35.66
CA VAL A 699 22.73 -4.46 34.39
C VAL A 699 22.67 -3.47 33.23
N PRO A 700 23.72 -3.40 32.38
CA PRO A 700 23.72 -2.53 31.22
C PRO A 700 22.57 -2.86 30.25
N SER A 701 22.06 -1.84 29.57
CA SER A 701 21.05 -2.02 28.52
C SER A 701 21.59 -2.86 27.36
N GLY A 702 20.71 -3.61 26.70
CA GLY A 702 21.05 -4.40 25.52
C GLY A 702 20.95 -3.62 24.21
N ARG A 703 21.89 -3.82 23.29
CA ARG A 703 21.71 -3.57 21.84
C ARG A 703 22.40 -4.66 21.03
N PRO A 704 21.99 -4.89 19.76
CA PRO A 704 22.65 -5.90 18.93
C PRO A 704 24.15 -5.62 18.83
N VAL A 705 24.94 -6.62 19.22
CA VAL A 705 26.39 -6.63 19.15
C VAL A 705 26.85 -7.90 18.44
N ILE A 706 27.85 -7.76 17.59
CA ILE A 706 28.51 -8.85 16.87
C ILE A 706 30.02 -8.71 17.03
N GLY A 707 30.77 -9.78 16.78
CA GLY A 707 32.22 -9.75 16.82
C GLY A 707 32.86 -10.85 16.00
N ASP A 708 34.07 -10.60 15.53
CA ASP A 708 34.89 -11.56 14.76
C ASP A 708 35.97 -12.22 15.62
N GLY A 709 35.83 -12.14 16.95
CA GLY A 709 36.80 -12.63 17.93
C GLY A 709 37.91 -11.62 18.26
N THR A 710 38.11 -10.58 17.45
CA THR A 710 39.13 -9.53 17.67
C THR A 710 38.54 -8.13 17.80
N SER A 711 37.48 -7.86 17.05
CA SER A 711 36.80 -6.58 16.93
C SER A 711 35.30 -6.75 17.17
N TYR A 712 34.64 -5.67 17.58
CA TYR A 712 33.22 -5.66 17.93
C TYR A 712 32.48 -4.56 17.19
N TRP A 713 31.22 -4.81 16.88
CA TRP A 713 30.32 -3.83 16.25
C TRP A 713 28.96 -3.84 16.91
N VAL A 714 28.33 -2.67 16.98
CA VAL A 714 26.96 -2.51 17.47
C VAL A 714 26.04 -1.94 16.41
N TRP A 715 24.79 -2.40 16.38
CA TRP A 715 23.78 -1.85 15.48
C TRP A 715 23.16 -0.60 16.10
N ILE A 716 23.23 0.51 15.37
CA ILE A 716 22.58 1.77 15.74
C ILE A 716 21.34 1.95 14.88
N LYS A 717 20.18 1.98 15.53
CA LYS A 717 18.89 2.21 14.86
C LYS A 717 18.60 3.71 14.79
N ASP A 718 18.37 4.22 13.59
CA ASP A 718 17.80 5.55 13.36
C ASP A 718 16.28 5.42 13.26
N TRP A 719 15.57 6.05 14.20
CA TRP A 719 14.11 6.01 14.30
C TRP A 719 13.41 7.02 13.38
N SER A 720 14.15 7.99 12.84
CA SER A 720 13.62 8.99 11.90
C SER A 720 13.67 8.50 10.46
N ASP A 721 14.67 7.69 10.13
CA ASP A 721 14.84 7.06 8.82
C ASP A 721 15.57 5.71 8.99
N GLU A 722 14.84 4.61 8.82
CA GLU A 722 15.42 3.28 9.01
C GLU A 722 16.57 2.99 8.03
N THR A 723 16.65 3.68 6.89
CA THR A 723 17.74 3.52 5.90
C THR A 723 19.09 4.01 6.41
N ASN A 724 19.10 4.85 7.44
CA ASN A 724 20.31 5.31 8.12
C ASN A 724 20.80 4.36 9.21
N SER A 725 20.03 3.33 9.55
CA SER A 725 20.45 2.33 10.55
C SER A 725 21.64 1.51 10.03
N ALA A 726 22.68 1.37 10.85
CA ALA A 726 23.92 0.74 10.41
C ALA A 726 24.71 0.12 11.57
N TRP A 727 25.69 -0.73 11.21
CA TRP A 727 26.74 -1.18 12.12
C TRP A 727 27.78 -0.08 12.35
N HIS A 728 28.26 0.00 13.58
CA HIS A 728 29.33 0.89 14.01
C HIS A 728 30.41 0.10 14.73
N ALA A 729 31.67 0.48 14.54
CA ALA A 729 32.77 -0.04 15.35
C ALA A 729 32.50 0.23 16.84
N TYR A 730 32.84 -0.72 17.71
CA TYR A 730 32.54 -0.65 19.12
C TYR A 730 33.72 -1.11 19.97
N ASP A 731 34.07 -0.30 20.97
CA ASP A 731 35.01 -0.69 22.02
C ASP A 731 34.21 -1.07 23.28
N PRO A 732 34.17 -2.36 23.66
CA PRO A 732 33.47 -2.82 24.86
C PRO A 732 34.02 -2.23 26.15
N TYR A 733 35.33 -2.01 26.23
CA TYR A 733 36.03 -1.63 27.46
C TYR A 733 35.85 -0.16 27.78
N GLY A 734 35.88 0.71 26.77
CA GLY A 734 35.52 2.12 26.88
C GLY A 734 34.01 2.39 26.81
N ALA A 735 33.19 1.37 26.51
CA ALA A 735 31.77 1.51 26.16
C ALA A 735 31.51 2.57 25.06
N ALA A 736 32.47 2.72 24.14
CA ALA A 736 32.50 3.78 23.15
C ALA A 736 32.05 3.26 21.78
N VAL A 737 31.12 4.00 21.15
CA VAL A 737 30.69 3.75 19.77
C VAL A 737 31.53 4.61 18.84
N GLY A 738 32.21 3.96 17.90
CA GLY A 738 33.04 4.61 16.89
C GLY A 738 32.29 4.94 15.61
N GLU A 739 33.05 5.10 14.53
CA GLU A 739 32.52 5.41 13.20
C GLU A 739 31.68 4.26 12.62
N ARG A 740 30.87 4.59 11.61
CA ARG A 740 30.07 3.62 10.86
C ARG A 740 31.03 2.65 10.15
N ALA A 741 30.93 1.37 10.50
CA ALA A 741 31.79 0.32 9.97
C ALA A 741 31.07 -1.03 10.03
N VAL A 742 31.35 -1.89 9.06
CA VAL A 742 30.89 -3.29 9.05
C VAL A 742 32.11 -4.22 9.10
N PRO A 743 31.95 -5.46 9.58
CA PRO A 743 32.98 -6.49 9.41
C PRO A 743 33.42 -6.64 7.95
N ASP A 744 34.70 -6.87 7.71
CA ASP A 744 35.28 -7.01 6.35
C ASP A 744 34.58 -8.11 5.55
N TRP A 745 34.21 -9.21 6.21
CA TRP A 745 33.47 -10.29 5.55
C TRP A 745 32.09 -9.85 5.03
N PHE A 746 31.41 -8.90 5.68
CA PHE A 746 30.15 -8.36 5.15
C PHE A 746 30.41 -7.49 3.92
N ALA A 747 31.42 -6.62 3.99
CA ALA A 747 31.82 -5.78 2.87
C ALA A 747 32.26 -6.62 1.66
N GLU A 748 33.01 -7.70 1.88
CA GLU A 748 33.44 -8.61 0.82
C GLU A 748 32.27 -9.30 0.11
N GLY A 749 31.25 -9.70 0.88
CA GLY A 749 30.04 -10.28 0.30
C GLY A 749 29.34 -9.34 -0.67
N LEU A 750 29.28 -8.05 -0.33
CA LEU A 750 28.71 -7.03 -1.22
C LEU A 750 29.59 -6.76 -2.44
N ARG A 751 30.91 -6.68 -2.27
CA ARG A 751 31.84 -6.46 -3.41
C ARG A 751 31.79 -7.56 -4.45
N THR A 752 31.56 -8.80 -4.01
CA THR A 752 31.49 -9.99 -4.88
C THR A 752 30.08 -10.23 -5.44
N ALA A 753 29.08 -9.44 -5.03
CA ALA A 753 27.71 -9.54 -5.52
C ALA A 753 27.49 -8.66 -6.77
N PRO A 754 26.46 -8.95 -7.59
CA PRO A 754 26.06 -8.08 -8.70
C PRO A 754 25.82 -6.62 -8.28
N GLU A 755 26.07 -5.69 -9.19
CA GLU A 755 25.81 -4.26 -8.95
C GLU A 755 24.34 -4.02 -8.61
N GLY A 756 24.08 -3.21 -7.59
CA GLY A 756 22.74 -2.97 -7.04
C GLY A 756 22.33 -3.93 -5.92
N SER A 757 23.18 -4.90 -5.54
CA SER A 757 22.95 -5.74 -4.37
C SER A 757 23.04 -4.97 -3.05
N THR A 758 22.25 -5.40 -2.06
CA THR A 758 22.24 -4.82 -0.71
C THR A 758 22.38 -5.88 0.37
N LEU A 759 22.91 -5.49 1.54
CA LEU A 759 23.07 -6.39 2.68
C LEU A 759 21.75 -6.44 3.46
N GLY A 760 21.24 -7.64 3.66
CA GLY A 760 20.12 -7.93 4.56
C GLY A 760 20.61 -8.26 5.96
N THR A 761 19.96 -9.25 6.59
CA THR A 761 20.37 -9.75 7.91
C THR A 761 21.78 -10.35 7.85
N ALA A 762 22.64 -9.96 8.80
CA ALA A 762 23.98 -10.53 8.94
C ALA A 762 24.46 -10.50 10.40
N TRP A 763 25.25 -11.50 10.80
CA TRP A 763 25.82 -11.60 12.14
C TRP A 763 27.15 -12.37 12.16
N LEU A 764 27.98 -12.05 13.15
CA LEU A 764 29.21 -12.77 13.51
C LEU A 764 29.21 -12.96 15.02
N LEU A 765 29.33 -14.21 15.47
CA LEU A 765 29.26 -14.60 16.87
C LEU A 765 30.45 -15.51 17.21
N PRO A 766 31.39 -15.06 18.07
CA PRO A 766 32.53 -15.87 18.48
C PRO A 766 32.10 -17.04 19.38
N ASP A 767 32.58 -18.23 19.07
CA ASP A 767 32.52 -19.43 19.91
C ASP A 767 33.78 -20.28 19.66
N PRO A 768 34.83 -20.09 20.49
CA PRO A 768 36.09 -20.83 20.34
C PRO A 768 35.95 -22.35 20.53
N ALA A 769 34.87 -22.81 21.16
CA ALA A 769 34.60 -24.24 21.39
C ALA A 769 33.69 -24.85 20.30
N ALA A 770 33.18 -24.05 19.36
CA ALA A 770 32.36 -24.53 18.27
C ALA A 770 33.12 -25.56 17.42
N VAL A 771 32.40 -26.56 16.93
CA VAL A 771 32.90 -27.57 16.00
C VAL A 771 32.06 -27.56 14.72
N PRO A 772 32.60 -28.01 13.58
CA PRO A 772 31.82 -28.15 12.35
C PRO A 772 30.57 -29.01 12.55
N GLY A 773 29.43 -28.52 12.08
CA GLY A 773 28.15 -29.22 12.19
C GLY A 773 27.28 -29.11 10.93
N PRO A 774 26.03 -29.63 10.99
CA PRO A 774 25.05 -29.56 9.92
C PRO A 774 24.68 -28.12 9.51
N VAL A 775 24.74 -27.18 10.46
CA VAL A 775 24.32 -25.78 10.30
C VAL A 775 25.53 -24.85 10.42
N GLY A 776 26.43 -24.96 9.44
CA GLY A 776 27.67 -24.19 9.34
C GLY A 776 28.87 -24.82 10.07
N ALA A 777 30.03 -24.20 9.85
CA ALA A 777 31.27 -24.53 10.54
C ALA A 777 31.94 -23.23 11.02
N PRO A 778 32.58 -23.26 12.20
CA PRO A 778 33.33 -22.10 12.66
C PRO A 778 34.57 -21.89 11.79
N VAL A 779 34.90 -20.63 11.53
CA VAL A 779 36.17 -20.20 10.92
C VAL A 779 36.90 -19.37 11.98
N ASP A 780 38.10 -19.80 12.36
CA ASP A 780 38.91 -19.17 13.41
C ASP A 780 38.15 -18.94 14.74
N GLY A 781 37.27 -19.88 15.12
CA GLY A 781 36.47 -19.80 16.35
C GLY A 781 35.28 -18.85 16.26
N VAL A 782 34.84 -18.48 15.06
CA VAL A 782 33.70 -17.58 14.82
C VAL A 782 32.67 -18.25 13.93
N LEU A 783 31.40 -18.11 14.28
CA LEU A 783 30.27 -18.47 13.42
C LEU A 783 29.71 -17.20 12.76
N GLY A 784 29.28 -17.31 11.51
CA GLY A 784 28.76 -16.18 10.77
C GLY A 784 27.70 -16.56 9.75
N TRP A 785 26.80 -15.61 9.51
CA TRP A 785 25.77 -15.68 8.48
C TRP A 785 25.56 -14.30 7.86
N ARG A 786 25.36 -14.25 6.54
CA ARG A 786 24.96 -13.04 5.82
C ARG A 786 23.89 -13.36 4.79
N VAL A 787 22.99 -12.40 4.58
CA VAL A 787 22.03 -12.42 3.49
C VAL A 787 22.31 -11.26 2.56
N ILE A 788 22.48 -11.54 1.27
CA ILE A 788 22.65 -10.54 0.21
C ILE A 788 21.39 -10.55 -0.64
N ARG A 789 20.72 -9.41 -0.75
CA ARG A 789 19.60 -9.21 -1.66
C ARG A 789 20.15 -8.86 -3.04
N LEU A 790 19.75 -9.62 -4.04
CA LEU A 790 20.17 -9.45 -5.43
C LEU A 790 19.23 -8.50 -6.18
N PRO A 791 19.67 -7.89 -7.31
CA PRO A 791 18.87 -6.92 -8.05
C PRO A 791 17.56 -7.49 -8.62
N ASP A 792 17.50 -8.79 -8.86
CA ASP A 792 16.29 -9.51 -9.30
C ASP A 792 15.29 -9.78 -8.15
N GLY A 793 15.62 -9.36 -6.93
CA GLY A 793 14.82 -9.55 -5.72
C GLY A 793 15.03 -10.91 -5.02
N SER A 794 15.87 -11.79 -5.57
CA SER A 794 16.29 -13.02 -4.88
C SER A 794 17.22 -12.70 -3.69
N ARG A 795 17.35 -13.64 -2.76
CA ARG A 795 18.17 -13.49 -1.55
C ARG A 795 19.13 -14.66 -1.43
N ARG A 796 20.43 -14.36 -1.40
CA ARG A 796 21.50 -15.33 -1.18
C ARG A 796 21.93 -15.32 0.28
N GLY A 797 21.68 -16.42 0.98
CA GLY A 797 22.22 -16.66 2.33
C GLY A 797 23.57 -17.38 2.24
N GLU A 798 24.51 -17.03 3.10
CA GLU A 798 25.84 -17.64 3.12
C GLU A 798 26.40 -17.68 4.55
N ASP A 799 26.97 -18.81 4.95
CA ASP A 799 27.71 -18.93 6.20
C ASP A 799 29.19 -18.57 6.02
N LEU A 800 29.89 -18.33 7.15
CA LEU A 800 31.30 -17.93 7.13
C LEU A 800 32.22 -18.99 6.50
N ALA A 801 31.79 -20.26 6.49
CA ALA A 801 32.51 -21.38 5.89
C ALA A 801 32.23 -21.54 4.37
N GLY A 802 31.40 -20.68 3.79
CA GLY A 802 31.09 -20.64 2.36
C GLY A 802 29.90 -21.49 1.91
N ARG A 803 29.14 -22.11 2.81
CA ARG A 803 27.89 -22.79 2.43
C ARG A 803 26.84 -21.75 2.10
N SER A 804 26.14 -21.92 0.99
CA SER A 804 25.19 -20.92 0.50
C SER A 804 23.89 -21.55 0.01
N VAL A 805 22.82 -20.77 0.12
CA VAL A 805 21.46 -21.07 -0.36
C VAL A 805 20.87 -19.84 -1.03
N VAL A 806 19.96 -20.03 -1.98
CA VAL A 806 19.29 -18.93 -2.70
C VAL A 806 17.79 -19.09 -2.59
N VAL A 807 17.12 -18.00 -2.19
CA VAL A 807 15.67 -17.90 -2.11
C VAL A 807 15.17 -16.98 -3.22
N PRO A 808 14.30 -17.47 -4.12
CA PRO A 808 13.71 -16.65 -5.18
C PRO A 808 12.95 -15.41 -4.67
N PRO A 809 12.74 -14.40 -5.52
CA PRO A 809 11.89 -13.25 -5.18
C PRO A 809 10.47 -13.72 -4.83
N GLY A 810 9.85 -13.07 -3.84
CA GLY A 810 8.47 -13.37 -3.42
C GLY A 810 8.26 -14.62 -2.57
N VAL A 811 9.31 -15.40 -2.26
CA VAL A 811 9.22 -16.64 -1.47
C VAL A 811 9.66 -16.40 -0.02
N GLY A 812 8.73 -16.28 0.93
CA GLY A 812 9.05 -16.23 2.37
C GLY A 812 9.90 -15.04 2.81
N LYS A 813 10.46 -15.10 4.03
CA LYS A 813 11.40 -14.08 4.55
C LYS A 813 12.86 -14.41 4.17
N ASP A 814 13.82 -13.68 4.73
CA ASP A 814 15.24 -13.92 4.53
C ASP A 814 15.63 -15.33 5.02
N PRO A 815 16.56 -16.03 4.33
CA PRO A 815 17.10 -17.30 4.81
C PRO A 815 17.88 -17.12 6.11
N GLU A 816 17.66 -18.02 7.06
CA GLU A 816 18.26 -17.99 8.40
C GLU A 816 19.52 -18.86 8.44
N HIS A 817 19.52 -20.00 7.73
CA HIS A 817 20.66 -20.92 7.65
C HIS A 817 20.68 -21.76 6.36
N ALA A 818 21.87 -22.29 6.05
CA ALA A 818 22.08 -23.41 5.14
C ALA A 818 22.32 -24.70 5.97
N LEU A 819 21.40 -25.65 5.89
CA LEU A 819 21.44 -26.92 6.61
C LEU A 819 21.89 -28.04 5.69
N VAL A 820 22.85 -28.87 6.11
CA VAL A 820 23.26 -30.07 5.36
C VAL A 820 23.01 -31.30 6.22
N PHE A 821 22.12 -32.19 5.76
CA PHE A 821 21.83 -33.44 6.46
C PHE A 821 22.98 -34.45 6.36
N PRO A 822 23.12 -35.38 7.32
CA PRO A 822 24.18 -36.38 7.28
C PRO A 822 24.06 -37.28 6.05
N GLY A 823 25.20 -37.54 5.39
CA GLY A 823 25.24 -38.39 4.19
C GLY A 823 24.87 -37.71 2.87
N THR A 824 24.70 -36.38 2.87
CA THR A 824 24.51 -35.55 1.65
C THR A 824 25.37 -34.29 1.72
N ASP A 825 25.68 -33.70 0.57
CA ASP A 825 26.35 -32.40 0.42
C ASP A 825 25.36 -31.29 -0.04
N ARG A 826 24.10 -31.66 -0.30
CA ARG A 826 23.07 -30.74 -0.77
C ARG A 826 22.52 -29.90 0.38
N PRO A 827 22.65 -28.55 0.33
CA PRO A 827 22.10 -27.70 1.36
C PRO A 827 20.58 -27.57 1.22
N VAL A 828 19.93 -27.54 2.37
CA VAL A 828 18.52 -27.23 2.59
C VAL A 828 18.45 -25.82 3.18
N THR A 829 17.56 -25.00 2.63
CA THR A 829 17.35 -23.64 3.12
C THR A 829 16.47 -23.67 4.36
N VAL A 830 16.92 -23.05 5.46
CA VAL A 830 16.09 -22.82 6.65
C VAL A 830 15.51 -21.40 6.57
N LEU A 831 14.18 -21.29 6.58
CA LEU A 831 13.46 -20.02 6.51
C LEU A 831 12.57 -19.82 7.72
N ARG A 832 12.45 -18.57 8.16
CA ARG A 832 11.32 -18.12 8.96
C ARG A 832 10.18 -17.70 8.04
N TRP A 833 9.07 -18.43 8.05
CA TRP A 833 7.97 -18.19 7.09
C TRP A 833 6.99 -17.13 7.61
N SER A 834 6.26 -17.45 8.69
CA SER A 834 5.22 -16.59 9.28
C SER A 834 5.41 -16.53 10.79
N GLY A 835 5.51 -15.32 11.36
CA GLY A 835 5.78 -15.18 12.79
C GLY A 835 7.06 -15.92 13.21
N THR A 836 6.90 -16.96 14.02
CA THR A 836 7.98 -17.83 14.52
C THR A 836 8.13 -19.14 13.74
N ASP A 837 7.22 -19.48 12.82
CA ASP A 837 7.22 -20.77 12.11
C ASP A 837 8.45 -20.96 11.21
N ILE A 838 8.96 -22.20 11.18
CA ILE A 838 10.13 -22.59 10.39
C ILE A 838 9.69 -23.39 9.17
N ARG A 839 10.31 -23.11 8.02
CA ARG A 839 10.14 -23.88 6.80
C ARG A 839 11.48 -24.29 6.24
N LEU A 840 11.60 -25.56 5.85
CA LEU A 840 12.76 -26.08 5.13
C LEU A 840 12.45 -26.12 3.64
N LEU A 841 13.36 -25.59 2.81
CA LEU A 841 13.29 -25.74 1.35
C LEU A 841 14.43 -26.60 0.82
N ASP A 842 14.12 -27.51 -0.09
CA ASP A 842 15.15 -28.27 -0.81
C ASP A 842 15.94 -27.39 -1.80
N GLY A 843 16.87 -28.01 -2.54
CA GLY A 843 17.71 -27.33 -3.52
C GLY A 843 16.95 -26.72 -4.71
N ASP A 844 15.71 -27.16 -4.95
CA ASP A 844 14.82 -26.65 -6.00
C ASP A 844 13.80 -25.64 -5.45
N GLY A 845 13.91 -25.28 -4.16
CA GLY A 845 13.04 -24.34 -3.48
C GLY A 845 11.66 -24.90 -3.08
N LYS A 846 11.49 -26.23 -3.09
CA LYS A 846 10.25 -26.91 -2.67
C LYS A 846 10.20 -27.08 -1.17
N VAL A 847 8.98 -27.07 -0.61
CA VAL A 847 8.76 -27.15 0.84
C VAL A 847 9.00 -28.57 1.33
N LEU A 848 10.19 -28.82 1.88
CA LEU A 848 10.59 -30.12 2.42
C LEU A 848 9.85 -30.42 3.73
N ALA A 849 9.80 -29.45 4.64
CA ALA A 849 9.16 -29.57 5.95
C ALA A 849 8.66 -28.21 6.45
N GLU A 850 7.62 -28.24 7.28
CA GLU A 850 7.09 -27.06 7.96
C GLU A 850 6.89 -27.36 9.45
N VAL A 851 7.51 -26.55 10.32
CA VAL A 851 7.38 -26.66 11.76
C VAL A 851 6.59 -25.46 12.28
N THR A 852 5.43 -25.76 12.86
CA THR A 852 4.50 -24.77 13.41
C THR A 852 4.32 -24.97 14.92
N ARG A 853 3.30 -24.34 15.52
CA ARG A 853 2.89 -24.56 16.93
C ARG A 853 3.94 -24.19 17.99
N GLY A 854 4.81 -23.23 17.66
CA GLY A 854 5.85 -22.80 18.59
C GLY A 854 6.95 -23.85 18.79
N HIS A 855 7.25 -24.60 17.72
CA HIS A 855 8.38 -25.52 17.60
C HIS A 855 8.31 -26.79 18.47
N THR A 856 7.11 -27.16 18.91
CA THR A 856 6.86 -28.44 19.58
C THR A 856 6.82 -29.61 18.59
N ALA A 857 6.92 -30.84 19.08
CA ALA A 857 6.82 -32.04 18.26
C ALA A 857 5.57 -32.05 17.36
N GLY A 858 5.77 -32.41 16.09
CA GLY A 858 4.75 -32.41 15.06
C GLY A 858 5.13 -33.29 13.87
N PRO A 859 4.42 -33.21 12.73
CA PRO A 859 4.60 -34.15 11.60
C PRO A 859 6.02 -34.23 11.00
N PHE A 860 6.88 -33.22 11.21
CA PHE A 860 8.26 -33.19 10.70
C PHE A 860 9.32 -33.03 11.81
N SER A 861 8.92 -33.23 13.06
CA SER A 861 9.77 -33.12 14.24
C SER A 861 9.25 -33.98 15.39
N ALA A 862 8.64 -35.13 15.08
CA ALA A 862 7.95 -35.97 16.06
C ALA A 862 8.93 -36.59 17.07
N GLY A 863 10.18 -36.82 16.65
CA GLY A 863 11.28 -37.27 17.52
C GLY A 863 11.83 -36.18 18.45
N THR A 864 11.47 -34.92 18.25
CA THR A 864 12.03 -33.78 18.97
C THR A 864 10.93 -33.00 19.70
N ALA A 865 10.84 -33.17 21.02
CA ALA A 865 9.77 -32.60 21.84
C ALA A 865 9.61 -31.07 21.70
N LEU A 866 10.73 -30.35 21.58
CA LEU A 866 10.81 -28.91 21.35
C LEU A 866 12.11 -28.61 20.61
N LEU A 867 12.08 -27.88 19.50
CA LEU A 867 13.32 -27.47 18.81
C LEU A 867 14.03 -26.35 19.59
N PRO A 868 15.38 -26.31 19.59
CA PRO A 868 16.12 -25.20 20.16
C PRO A 868 15.93 -23.93 19.31
N PRO A 869 16.15 -22.73 19.88
CA PRO A 869 16.13 -21.49 19.12
C PRO A 869 17.11 -21.53 17.94
N LEU A 870 16.71 -20.99 16.78
CA LEU A 870 17.49 -21.05 15.52
C LEU A 870 18.97 -20.65 15.69
N ARG A 871 19.26 -19.63 16.51
CA ARG A 871 20.64 -19.18 16.80
C ARG A 871 21.56 -20.33 17.28
N TYR A 872 21.01 -21.33 17.95
CA TYR A 872 21.75 -22.48 18.51
C TYR A 872 21.71 -23.73 17.64
N TRP A 873 21.17 -23.67 16.41
CA TRP A 873 21.12 -24.83 15.51
C TRP A 873 22.50 -25.32 15.05
N HIS A 874 23.54 -24.49 15.17
CA HIS A 874 24.93 -24.91 14.98
C HIS A 874 25.38 -26.00 15.97
N LEU A 875 24.67 -26.18 17.09
CA LEU A 875 24.92 -27.23 18.10
C LEU A 875 24.21 -28.56 17.78
N LEU A 876 23.35 -28.59 16.76
CA LEU A 876 22.71 -29.83 16.32
C LEU A 876 23.76 -30.81 15.78
N ARG A 877 23.60 -32.08 16.12
CA ARG A 877 24.47 -33.19 15.70
C ARG A 877 23.62 -34.33 15.13
N PRO A 878 24.18 -35.14 14.21
CA PRO A 878 23.52 -36.36 13.75
C PRO A 878 23.21 -37.29 14.93
N ARG A 879 21.94 -37.67 15.11
CA ARG A 879 21.51 -38.64 16.14
C ARG A 879 21.94 -40.06 15.78
N ASP A 880 21.85 -40.38 14.49
CA ASP A 880 22.15 -41.70 13.93
C ASP A 880 22.73 -41.55 12.52
N PRO A 881 24.06 -41.44 12.37
CA PRO A 881 24.70 -41.32 11.07
C PRO A 881 24.40 -42.50 10.12
N GLN A 882 24.24 -43.70 10.66
CA GLN A 882 23.97 -44.90 9.87
C GLN A 882 22.52 -44.92 9.38
N GLY A 883 21.57 -44.58 10.25
CA GLY A 883 20.16 -44.38 9.90
C GLY A 883 20.00 -43.28 8.85
N SER A 884 20.65 -42.13 9.05
CA SER A 884 20.65 -41.02 8.10
C SER A 884 21.14 -41.46 6.70
N ALA A 885 22.24 -42.23 6.64
CA ALA A 885 22.75 -42.79 5.38
C ALA A 885 21.82 -43.84 4.74
N ALA A 886 21.00 -44.54 5.54
CA ALA A 886 19.97 -45.43 5.03
C ALA A 886 18.81 -44.65 4.41
N LEU A 887 18.38 -43.54 5.01
CA LEU A 887 17.34 -42.67 4.47
C LEU A 887 17.69 -42.11 3.08
N ARG A 888 18.97 -41.79 2.82
CA ARG A 888 19.47 -41.37 1.48
C ARG A 888 19.25 -42.43 0.37
N ARG A 889 19.05 -43.70 0.74
CA ARG A 889 18.87 -44.83 -0.19
C ARG A 889 17.42 -45.31 -0.29
N VAL A 890 16.48 -44.67 0.41
CA VAL A 890 15.06 -45.02 0.33
C VAL A 890 14.55 -44.72 -1.08
N GLY A 891 14.06 -45.77 -1.76
CA GLY A 891 13.41 -45.67 -3.06
C GLY A 891 11.89 -45.62 -2.96
N GLU A 892 11.25 -45.47 -4.11
CA GLU A 892 9.78 -45.40 -4.21
C GLU A 892 9.09 -46.68 -3.71
N ASP A 893 9.66 -47.87 -3.96
CA ASP A 893 9.08 -49.15 -3.50
C ASP A 893 9.00 -49.21 -1.96
N THR A 894 10.09 -48.87 -1.26
CA THR A 894 10.11 -48.83 0.20
C THR A 894 9.15 -47.77 0.74
N ALA A 895 9.11 -46.59 0.10
CA ALA A 895 8.18 -45.53 0.47
C ALA A 895 6.70 -45.96 0.27
N ALA A 896 6.40 -46.69 -0.81
CA ALA A 896 5.07 -47.21 -1.07
C ALA A 896 4.64 -48.24 -0.01
N GLU A 897 5.53 -49.14 0.41
CA GLU A 897 5.26 -50.10 1.49
C GLU A 897 4.98 -49.38 2.83
N LEU A 898 5.79 -48.37 3.18
CA LEU A 898 5.59 -47.57 4.39
C LEU A 898 4.24 -46.83 4.37
N LEU A 899 3.89 -46.21 3.23
CA LEU A 899 2.59 -45.53 3.07
C LEU A 899 1.41 -46.49 3.13
N ALA A 900 1.52 -47.66 2.50
CA ALA A 900 0.46 -48.68 2.54
C ALA A 900 0.19 -49.17 3.97
N ALA A 901 1.24 -49.35 4.77
CA ALA A 901 1.11 -49.69 6.18
C ALA A 901 0.47 -48.57 7.00
N ALA A 902 0.89 -47.32 6.81
CA ALA A 902 0.30 -46.17 7.50
C ALA A 902 -1.21 -46.00 7.18
N VAL A 903 -1.63 -46.27 5.94
CA VAL A 903 -3.05 -46.26 5.54
C VAL A 903 -3.81 -47.43 6.17
N ALA A 904 -3.18 -48.61 6.32
CA ALA A 904 -3.79 -49.75 6.98
C ALA A 904 -4.00 -49.54 8.49
N GLU A 905 -3.24 -48.64 9.12
CA GLU A 905 -3.34 -48.32 10.56
C GLU A 905 -4.36 -47.22 10.93
N THR A 906 -4.97 -46.49 9.98
CA THR A 906 -5.82 -45.32 10.30
C THR A 906 -7.21 -45.71 10.90
N PRO A 907 -7.89 -44.86 11.68
CA PRO A 907 -8.23 -45.11 13.08
C PRO A 907 -9.70 -45.51 13.25
N GLY A 908 -9.92 -46.70 13.81
CA GLY A 908 -11.25 -47.24 14.14
C GLY A 908 -11.19 -48.51 15.00
N ASP A 909 -10.08 -49.26 14.95
CA ASP A 909 -9.85 -50.41 15.82
C ASP A 909 -9.06 -49.99 17.07
N GLU A 910 -9.77 -49.79 18.19
CA GLU A 910 -9.17 -49.71 19.53
C GLU A 910 -8.61 -51.07 20.01
N SER A 911 -8.61 -52.11 19.18
CA SER A 911 -8.14 -53.45 19.53
C SER A 911 -7.06 -53.94 18.57
N GLY A 912 -5.79 -53.94 19.02
CA GLY A 912 -4.83 -54.91 18.53
C GLY A 912 -3.38 -54.46 18.50
N ASP A 913 -2.99 -53.62 17.53
CA ASP A 913 -1.62 -53.71 17.01
C ASP A 913 -1.01 -52.32 16.69
N ARG A 914 -0.77 -51.50 17.73
CA ARG A 914 -0.06 -50.20 17.62
C ARG A 914 1.45 -50.32 17.30
N ASP A 915 1.95 -51.51 16.96
CA ASP A 915 3.37 -51.79 16.73
C ASP A 915 3.65 -52.23 15.28
N VAL A 916 2.67 -52.15 14.37
CA VAL A 916 2.82 -52.61 12.97
C VAL A 916 3.72 -51.66 12.18
N LEU A 917 3.49 -50.36 12.18
CA LEU A 917 4.33 -49.38 11.48
C LEU A 917 5.71 -49.25 12.13
N PRO A 918 5.87 -49.11 13.47
CA PRO A 918 7.19 -49.18 14.09
C PRO A 918 7.93 -50.50 13.81
N GLY A 919 7.22 -51.63 13.81
CA GLY A 919 7.74 -52.94 13.43
C GLY A 919 8.20 -53.00 11.97
N LEU A 920 7.42 -52.41 11.06
CA LEU A 920 7.75 -52.33 9.63
C LEU A 920 8.95 -51.42 9.37
N ILE A 921 9.02 -50.26 10.03
CA ILE A 921 10.19 -49.38 9.95
C ILE A 921 11.45 -50.13 10.41
N ARG A 922 11.38 -50.90 11.52
CA ARG A 922 12.49 -51.76 11.97
C ARG A 922 12.87 -52.83 10.94
N GLY A 923 11.90 -53.36 10.19
CA GLY A 923 12.11 -54.39 9.17
C GLY A 923 12.70 -53.84 7.87
N LEU A 924 12.15 -52.73 7.36
CA LEU A 924 12.55 -52.12 6.09
C LEU A 924 13.79 -51.23 6.22
N LEU A 925 13.96 -50.57 7.37
CA LEU A 925 15.06 -49.66 7.67
C LEU A 925 15.77 -50.06 8.97
N PRO A 926 16.34 -51.29 9.06
CA PRO A 926 16.95 -51.78 10.30
C PRO A 926 18.16 -50.95 10.76
N GLN A 927 18.76 -50.17 9.85
CA GLN A 927 19.87 -49.28 10.14
C GLN A 927 19.45 -48.01 10.89
N VAL A 928 18.17 -47.62 10.84
CA VAL A 928 17.64 -46.54 11.67
C VAL A 928 17.50 -47.11 13.07
N GLY A 929 18.44 -46.81 13.96
CA GLY A 929 18.54 -47.36 15.31
C GLY A 929 18.03 -46.41 16.40
N HIS A 930 18.13 -45.09 16.19
CA HIS A 930 17.76 -44.10 17.21
C HIS A 930 16.24 -43.89 17.30
N GLU A 931 15.67 -43.96 18.50
CA GLU A 931 14.21 -43.91 18.72
C GLU A 931 13.57 -42.61 18.22
N ALA A 932 14.15 -41.45 18.51
CA ALA A 932 13.67 -40.17 17.98
C ALA A 932 13.61 -40.14 16.44
N LEU A 933 14.63 -40.67 15.75
CA LEU A 933 14.64 -40.75 14.29
C LEU A 933 13.62 -41.75 13.74
N ARG A 934 13.21 -42.77 14.51
CA ARG A 934 12.11 -43.66 14.11
C ARG A 934 10.73 -43.06 14.33
N ALA A 935 10.62 -42.17 15.30
CA ALA A 935 9.38 -41.51 15.65
C ALA A 935 9.02 -40.40 14.65
N GLY A 936 10.02 -39.68 14.16
CA GLY A 936 9.92 -38.82 12.98
C GLY A 936 9.85 -39.63 11.70
#